data_AF-A0A960BH06-F1
#
_entry.id   AF-A0A960BH06-F1
#
_cell.length_a   1.000
_cell.length_b   1.000
_cell.length_c   1.000
_cell.angle_alpha   90.00
_cell.angle_beta   90.00
_cell.angle_gamma   90.00
#
_symmetry.space_group_name_H-M   'P 1'
#
loop_
_entity.id
_entity.type
_entity.pdbx_description
1 polymer ?
#
loop_
_entity_poly.entity_id
_entity_poly.type
_entity_poly.pdbx_seq_one_letter_code
_entity_poly.pdbx_strand_id
1 'polypeptide(L)'
;MEPIVSVTGDTLSDLFGYGARREDYWRSIQRAADTALRHPKEDSAERLLQWLRTLIPVESYWGFPGTRVLQQLVEVLEEGDLEAFDVAARNISAALHTKSYRRHPAAADVFEPRHTVADDDDDEEEEVSSRPYFEVLIVGGLDPDDHNGLARALQGLRDPSDDFRYECVTVESFQDAVVALALNQEFQAMVALDGFPYHSTSELPHLEHFLSGRGVPRTGDLGLPLLNVVQDFLPHLDRYLLADRGWELIAGTSEAAAARRIFFGIEELRELHLSILDGVRERFHTPFFDNLKSYAQRPMGTYHALPIARGKSIMNSNWIRDMGEFYGRNIFLAESSATTGGLDSLLEPTGNIKKAQELAARAFGADHAYYATNGTSTSNKIVVQALCRPGDIVLIDRDCHKSHHYACVLAGAQPYYVDAFRLTEYSMYGGVPIDRIKAALLELKSEGLLDRVRMLILTNATFDGHMAHTLRTMSECLAIKPDLVFLWDEAWSAAASFSPYLRRRTAMGGAAALRRMQSSETYRSRYDTFAEQGIALDGSDPRAFTEELLPNPDEFHVRVYQTTSVHKSMSALRQASMILVADQHFGDVKEPFKEAFYTHTSTSPNQQIIATLDVARRQMELEGFELVSRALQLAVELRQLINENPTISRYFRALGAKEMIPPQYRKSGQEPGREDQPAWAVTLAAIESDEFFLDLTRVTVMCGRAGMNGAEFKALLASDYEIQINKTSRNSVLFQININNTRGDVAQVIKVLADISRKLDDHLRSCSEEERAEFAARVVELVDDVPELPNFSRFHDAFRDDPASPTRHGHMREAFYLAYDPDNCEHLRLDSPELDERLANGPEVVGANFVIPYPPGFPVIVPGQVVTSEIVDFMRRLDVSEIHGYDAHRGLKLFTTEAPARVAADREHRPSAATAAPTEDQTDT
;
A
#
# COMPACT_ATOMS: atom_id res chain seq x y z
N MET A 1 -27.55 14.68 -25.23
CA MET A 1 -26.49 14.64 -24.20
C MET A 1 -27.18 14.24 -22.93
N GLU A 2 -26.82 13.08 -22.38
CA GLU A 2 -27.34 12.61 -21.09
C GLU A 2 -27.00 13.62 -19.98
N PRO A 3 -27.82 13.72 -18.93
CA PRO A 3 -27.55 14.60 -17.81
C PRO A 3 -26.24 14.19 -17.13
N ILE A 4 -25.33 15.14 -16.97
CA ILE A 4 -24.10 14.96 -16.20
C ILE A 4 -24.51 14.93 -14.73
N VAL A 5 -24.47 13.73 -14.16
CA VAL A 5 -24.46 13.40 -12.73
C VAL A 5 -25.77 13.65 -11.99
N SER A 6 -26.32 12.56 -11.47
CA SER A 6 -27.18 12.62 -10.29
C SER A 6 -26.27 12.51 -9.07
N VAL A 7 -26.29 13.50 -8.18
CA VAL A 7 -25.58 13.45 -6.87
C VAL A 7 -26.19 12.37 -5.95
N THR A 8 -27.29 11.72 -6.36
CA THR A 8 -27.88 10.54 -5.70
C THR A 8 -27.34 9.20 -6.23
N GLY A 9 -26.24 9.21 -7.00
CA GLY A 9 -25.71 8.05 -7.71
C GLY A 9 -25.32 6.85 -6.83
N ASP A 10 -25.82 5.67 -7.21
CA ASP A 10 -25.64 4.38 -6.54
C ASP A 10 -24.21 3.78 -6.67
N THR A 11 -23.23 4.48 -7.26
CA THR A 11 -21.97 3.87 -7.74
C THR A 11 -20.67 4.54 -7.24
N LEU A 12 -19.54 3.79 -7.29
CA LEU A 12 -18.18 4.27 -6.94
C LEU A 12 -17.79 5.58 -7.64
N SER A 13 -18.30 5.79 -8.85
CA SER A 13 -17.93 6.93 -9.67
C SER A 13 -18.50 8.24 -9.10
N ASP A 14 -19.63 8.19 -8.38
CA ASP A 14 -20.38 9.41 -8.06
C ASP A 14 -19.93 10.08 -6.76
N LEU A 15 -19.35 9.33 -5.80
CA LEU A 15 -18.75 9.90 -4.59
C LEU A 15 -17.23 10.08 -4.75
N PHE A 16 -16.46 8.99 -4.91
CA PHE A 16 -14.99 9.05 -5.05
C PHE A 16 -14.55 9.66 -6.39
N GLY A 17 -15.34 9.41 -7.44
CA GLY A 17 -15.07 10.00 -8.73
C GLY A 17 -15.45 11.47 -8.79
N TYR A 18 -16.07 12.10 -7.78
CA TYR A 18 -16.19 13.56 -7.85
C TYR A 18 -14.85 14.25 -7.66
N GLY A 19 -14.15 14.05 -6.55
CA GLY A 19 -12.82 14.68 -6.35
C GLY A 19 -11.83 14.33 -7.47
N ALA A 20 -11.95 13.11 -8.01
CA ALA A 20 -11.07 12.56 -9.04
C ALA A 20 -11.49 12.93 -10.49
N ARG A 21 -12.79 13.14 -10.78
CA ARG A 21 -13.34 13.60 -12.08
C ARG A 21 -13.75 15.07 -12.06
N ARG A 22 -13.44 15.79 -10.99
CA ARG A 22 -13.71 17.23 -10.84
C ARG A 22 -13.22 18.01 -12.05
N GLU A 23 -12.01 17.68 -12.53
CA GLU A 23 -11.44 18.21 -13.76
C GLU A 23 -12.29 17.89 -15.01
N ASP A 24 -12.86 16.69 -15.11
CA ASP A 24 -13.68 16.28 -16.25
C ASP A 24 -15.05 16.95 -16.25
N TYR A 25 -15.64 17.20 -15.08
CA TYR A 25 -16.88 17.95 -14.97
C TYR A 25 -16.69 19.38 -15.45
N TRP A 26 -15.65 20.06 -14.97
CA TRP A 26 -15.34 21.41 -15.45
C TRP A 26 -14.95 21.46 -16.92
N ARG A 27 -14.23 20.45 -17.44
CA ARG A 27 -14.00 20.31 -18.90
C ARG A 27 -15.28 20.10 -19.67
N SER A 28 -16.23 19.34 -19.14
CA SER A 28 -17.52 19.08 -19.78
C SER A 28 -18.40 20.34 -19.80
N ILE A 29 -18.43 21.08 -18.69
CA ILE A 29 -19.07 22.40 -18.59
C ILE A 29 -18.43 23.38 -19.57
N GLN A 30 -17.10 23.45 -19.62
CA GLN A 30 -16.37 24.29 -20.57
C GLN A 30 -16.72 23.94 -22.02
N ARG A 31 -16.72 22.65 -22.41
CA ARG A 31 -17.10 22.24 -23.77
C ARG A 31 -18.55 22.59 -24.10
N ALA A 32 -19.45 22.44 -23.12
CA ALA A 32 -20.85 22.83 -23.28
C ALA A 32 -21.00 24.35 -23.42
N ALA A 33 -20.23 25.14 -22.68
CA ALA A 33 -20.18 26.59 -22.78
C ALA A 33 -19.67 27.05 -24.17
N ASP A 34 -18.53 26.51 -24.63
CA ASP A 34 -18.00 26.81 -25.98
C ASP A 34 -18.99 26.41 -27.08
N THR A 35 -19.67 25.28 -26.92
CA THR A 35 -20.72 24.84 -27.86
C THR A 35 -21.92 25.78 -27.85
N ALA A 36 -22.39 26.20 -26.67
CA ALA A 36 -23.48 27.15 -26.50
C ALA A 36 -23.14 28.53 -27.09
N LEU A 37 -21.89 28.97 -26.95
CA LEU A 37 -21.41 30.24 -27.49
C LEU A 37 -21.30 30.21 -29.02
N ARG A 38 -20.80 29.11 -29.61
CA ARG A 38 -20.68 28.95 -31.08
C ARG A 38 -22.01 28.64 -31.77
N HIS A 39 -22.90 27.93 -31.09
CA HIS A 39 -24.18 27.44 -31.62
C HIS A 39 -25.33 27.69 -30.63
N PRO A 40 -25.67 28.97 -30.35
CA PRO A 40 -26.64 29.32 -29.33
C PRO A 40 -28.04 28.83 -29.68
N LYS A 41 -28.67 28.16 -28.72
CA LYS A 41 -30.10 27.81 -28.68
C LYS A 41 -30.79 28.58 -27.56
N GLU A 42 -32.11 28.79 -27.68
CA GLU A 42 -32.91 29.52 -26.67
C GLU A 42 -32.77 28.95 -25.25
N ASP A 43 -32.52 27.63 -25.11
CA ASP A 43 -32.39 26.92 -23.83
C ASP A 43 -30.93 26.79 -23.33
N SER A 44 -29.94 27.39 -24.00
CA SER A 44 -28.52 27.11 -23.72
C SER A 44 -28.09 27.56 -22.32
N ALA A 45 -28.45 28.78 -21.92
CA ALA A 45 -28.15 29.32 -20.60
C ALA A 45 -28.86 28.53 -19.49
N GLU A 46 -30.13 28.18 -19.70
CA GLU A 46 -30.93 27.39 -18.75
C GLU A 46 -30.33 25.99 -18.53
N ARG A 47 -29.83 25.35 -19.59
CA ARG A 47 -29.16 24.05 -19.49
C ARG A 47 -27.83 24.10 -18.78
N LEU A 48 -27.00 25.12 -19.05
CA LEU A 48 -25.75 25.33 -18.32
C LEU A 48 -26.02 25.65 -16.85
N LEU A 49 -27.06 26.43 -16.57
CA LEU A 49 -27.48 26.75 -15.20
C LEU A 49 -27.95 25.50 -14.46
N GLN A 50 -28.72 24.63 -15.12
CA GLN A 50 -29.13 23.34 -14.54
C GLN A 50 -27.91 22.47 -14.21
N TRP A 51 -26.92 22.41 -15.10
CA TRP A 51 -25.67 21.66 -14.85
C TRP A 51 -24.88 22.25 -13.69
N LEU A 52 -24.71 23.58 -13.66
CA LEU A 52 -24.00 24.27 -12.59
C LEU A 52 -24.69 24.05 -11.24
N ARG A 53 -26.02 24.18 -11.16
CA ARG A 53 -26.79 23.95 -9.93
C ARG A 53 -26.67 22.53 -9.39
N THR A 54 -26.54 21.53 -10.26
CA THR A 54 -26.25 20.14 -9.85
C THR A 54 -24.85 19.98 -9.29
N LEU A 55 -23.88 20.78 -9.77
CA LEU A 55 -22.48 20.71 -9.35
C LEU A 55 -22.22 21.43 -8.01
N ILE A 56 -22.92 22.55 -7.77
CA ILE A 56 -22.70 23.44 -6.61
C ILE A 56 -22.63 22.72 -5.25
N PRO A 57 -23.57 21.81 -4.89
CA PRO A 57 -23.54 21.17 -3.58
C PRO A 57 -22.20 20.47 -3.29
N VAL A 58 -21.60 19.85 -4.31
CA VAL A 58 -20.34 19.13 -4.16
C VAL A 58 -19.16 20.07 -4.32
N GLU A 59 -19.18 20.96 -5.32
CA GLU A 59 -18.10 21.92 -5.57
C GLU A 59 -17.88 22.90 -4.41
N SER A 60 -18.90 23.11 -3.57
CA SER A 60 -18.82 23.89 -2.34
C SER A 60 -17.80 23.36 -1.31
N TYR A 61 -17.37 22.10 -1.44
CA TYR A 61 -16.37 21.49 -0.56
C TYR A 61 -14.92 21.84 -0.92
N TRP A 62 -14.68 22.69 -1.92
CA TRP A 62 -13.34 23.16 -2.32
C TRP A 62 -13.18 24.68 -2.19
N GLY A 63 -11.98 25.11 -1.81
CA GLY A 63 -11.62 26.51 -1.66
C GLY A 63 -11.50 27.25 -3.00
N PHE A 64 -10.99 26.58 -4.04
CA PHE A 64 -11.00 27.06 -5.43
C PHE A 64 -12.04 26.26 -6.23
N PRO A 65 -12.86 26.85 -7.14
CA PRO A 65 -13.00 28.28 -7.35
C PRO A 65 -13.72 28.97 -6.17
N GLY A 66 -14.35 28.19 -5.29
CA GLY A 66 -15.02 28.66 -4.09
C GLY A 66 -16.47 29.09 -4.33
N THR A 67 -17.26 29.08 -3.26
CA THR A 67 -18.71 29.33 -3.28
C THR A 67 -19.08 30.71 -3.86
N ARG A 68 -18.26 31.73 -3.61
CA ARG A 68 -18.46 33.08 -4.16
C ARG A 68 -18.42 33.10 -5.69
N VAL A 69 -17.43 32.44 -6.28
CA VAL A 69 -17.28 32.37 -7.75
C VAL A 69 -18.42 31.54 -8.35
N LEU A 70 -18.82 30.45 -7.69
CA LEU A 70 -19.97 29.65 -8.12
C LEU A 70 -21.27 30.46 -8.17
N GLN A 71 -21.50 31.32 -7.17
CA GLN A 71 -22.66 32.21 -7.16
C GLN A 71 -22.60 33.24 -8.29
N GLN A 72 -21.43 33.82 -8.56
CA GLN A 72 -21.24 34.74 -9.68
C GLN A 72 -21.48 34.06 -11.04
N LEU A 73 -21.07 32.80 -11.20
CA LEU A 73 -21.36 32.02 -12.41
C LEU A 73 -22.87 31.79 -12.61
N VAL A 74 -23.63 31.61 -11.53
CA VAL A 74 -25.10 31.52 -11.58
C VAL A 74 -25.69 32.85 -12.06
N GLU A 75 -25.26 33.97 -11.47
CA GLU A 75 -25.73 35.31 -11.84
C GLU A 75 -25.46 35.62 -13.32
N VAL A 76 -24.24 35.34 -13.80
CA VAL A 76 -23.84 35.51 -15.20
C VAL A 76 -24.73 34.71 -16.16
N LEU A 77 -25.07 33.47 -15.80
CA LEU A 77 -25.98 32.64 -16.63
C LEU A 77 -27.44 33.11 -16.56
N GLU A 78 -27.91 33.59 -15.41
CA GLU A 78 -29.25 34.16 -15.24
C GLU A 78 -29.43 35.47 -16.04
N GLU A 79 -28.34 36.24 -16.20
CA GLU A 79 -28.28 37.42 -17.08
C GLU A 79 -28.12 37.07 -18.56
N GLY A 80 -27.82 35.80 -18.89
CA GLY A 80 -27.65 35.31 -20.25
C GLY A 80 -26.28 35.61 -20.88
N ASP A 81 -25.28 36.00 -20.08
CA ASP A 81 -23.93 36.30 -20.56
C ASP A 81 -23.10 35.01 -20.72
N LEU A 82 -23.28 34.37 -21.88
CA LEU A 82 -22.56 33.14 -22.24
C LEU A 82 -21.06 33.37 -22.47
N GLU A 83 -20.62 34.59 -22.80
CA GLU A 83 -19.22 34.89 -23.07
C GLU A 83 -18.43 34.94 -21.75
N ALA A 84 -18.92 35.69 -20.76
CA ALA A 84 -18.31 35.74 -19.44
C ALA A 84 -18.29 34.35 -18.76
N PHE A 85 -19.37 33.57 -18.92
CA PHE A 85 -19.41 32.20 -18.40
C PHE A 85 -18.38 31.28 -19.06
N ASP A 86 -18.25 31.32 -20.39
CA ASP A 86 -17.28 30.51 -21.12
C ASP A 86 -15.82 30.88 -20.77
N VAL A 87 -15.51 32.17 -20.60
CA VAL A 87 -14.19 32.63 -20.10
C VAL A 87 -13.90 32.04 -18.73
N ALA A 88 -14.84 32.17 -17.79
CA ALA A 88 -14.67 31.65 -16.45
C ALA A 88 -14.57 30.12 -16.40
N ALA A 89 -15.45 29.39 -17.10
CA ALA A 89 -15.39 27.94 -17.20
C ALA A 89 -14.06 27.45 -17.80
N ARG A 90 -13.54 28.14 -18.81
CA ARG A 90 -12.22 27.85 -19.41
C ARG A 90 -11.09 28.07 -18.41
N ASN A 91 -11.07 29.20 -17.72
CA ASN A 91 -10.04 29.52 -16.74
C ASN A 91 -10.05 28.55 -15.55
N ILE A 92 -11.23 28.18 -15.03
CA ILE A 92 -11.38 27.17 -13.97
C ILE A 92 -10.87 25.80 -14.46
N SER A 93 -11.32 25.35 -15.63
CA SER A 93 -10.89 24.09 -16.25
C SER A 93 -9.37 24.03 -16.42
N ALA A 94 -8.76 25.11 -16.92
CA ALA A 94 -7.30 25.20 -17.10
C ALA A 94 -6.57 25.17 -15.74
N ALA A 95 -6.99 25.98 -14.76
CA ALA A 95 -6.35 26.04 -13.46
C ALA A 95 -6.44 24.72 -12.68
N LEU A 96 -7.57 24.01 -12.77
CA LEU A 96 -7.72 22.69 -12.17
C LEU A 96 -6.81 21.65 -12.80
N HIS A 97 -6.61 21.72 -14.12
CA HIS A 97 -5.77 20.79 -14.86
C HIS A 97 -4.28 21.00 -14.61
N THR A 98 -3.81 22.26 -14.63
CA THR A 98 -2.40 22.60 -14.39
C THR A 98 -2.06 22.71 -12.91
N LYS A 99 -3.06 22.68 -12.02
CA LYS A 99 -2.97 23.00 -10.59
C LYS A 99 -2.41 24.41 -10.34
N SER A 100 -2.51 25.33 -11.31
CA SER A 100 -1.95 26.67 -11.20
C SER A 100 -2.59 27.47 -10.06
N TYR A 101 -3.83 27.18 -9.66
CA TYR A 101 -4.48 27.81 -8.49
C TYR A 101 -3.68 27.61 -7.19
N ARG A 102 -2.90 26.52 -7.08
CA ARG A 102 -2.02 26.26 -5.94
C ARG A 102 -0.79 27.17 -5.91
N ARG A 103 -0.35 27.69 -7.05
CA ARG A 103 0.91 28.46 -7.19
C ARG A 103 0.69 29.94 -7.48
N HIS A 104 -0.37 30.29 -8.20
CA HIS A 104 -0.63 31.64 -8.70
C HIS A 104 -1.91 32.20 -8.07
N PRO A 105 -1.82 33.17 -7.14
CA PRO A 105 -3.00 33.85 -6.57
C PRO A 105 -3.89 34.49 -7.63
N ALA A 106 -3.30 34.96 -8.74
CA ALA A 106 -4.03 35.50 -9.86
C ALA A 106 -5.11 34.52 -10.34
N ALA A 107 -4.86 33.20 -10.37
CA ALA A 107 -5.81 32.16 -10.79
C ALA A 107 -7.21 32.21 -10.16
N ALA A 108 -7.38 32.91 -9.03
CA ALA A 108 -8.68 33.16 -8.42
C ALA A 108 -9.59 34.10 -9.25
N ASP A 109 -9.03 34.99 -10.08
CA ASP A 109 -9.83 35.82 -10.99
C ASP A 109 -10.16 35.08 -12.27
N VAL A 110 -11.28 34.37 -12.24
CA VAL A 110 -11.68 33.49 -13.35
C VAL A 110 -12.34 34.25 -14.50
N PHE A 111 -12.82 35.48 -14.30
CA PHE A 111 -13.58 36.21 -15.33
C PHE A 111 -12.70 37.04 -16.27
N GLU A 112 -11.43 37.26 -15.93
CA GLU A 112 -10.48 37.93 -16.81
C GLU A 112 -9.95 36.99 -17.93
N PRO A 113 -9.95 37.40 -19.21
CA PRO A 113 -9.37 36.61 -20.29
C PRO A 113 -7.87 36.38 -20.07
N ARG A 114 -7.43 35.12 -20.14
CA ARG A 114 -6.00 34.75 -20.07
C ARG A 114 -5.52 34.10 -21.34
N HIS A 115 -4.27 34.39 -21.72
CA HIS A 115 -3.59 33.65 -22.77
C HIS A 115 -3.27 32.22 -22.28
N THR A 116 -3.52 31.22 -23.12
CA THR A 116 -3.49 29.80 -22.76
C THR A 116 -2.06 29.26 -22.55
N VAL A 117 -1.82 28.58 -21.41
CA VAL A 117 -0.96 27.40 -21.10
C VAL A 117 0.49 27.31 -21.63
N ALA A 118 0.92 28.06 -22.64
CA ALA A 118 2.25 27.93 -23.25
C ALA A 118 3.28 28.99 -22.79
N ASP A 119 2.84 30.09 -22.16
CA ASP A 119 3.75 31.14 -21.70
C ASP A 119 4.18 30.97 -20.22
N ASP A 120 3.52 30.10 -19.44
CA ASP A 120 3.87 29.86 -18.02
C ASP A 120 5.17 29.04 -17.83
N ASP A 121 5.68 28.39 -18.88
CA ASP A 121 6.96 27.66 -18.83
C ASP A 121 8.17 28.58 -19.15
N ASP A 122 7.94 29.79 -19.68
CA ASP A 122 8.99 30.72 -20.14
C ASP A 122 9.16 31.99 -19.24
N ASP A 123 8.42 32.12 -18.14
CA ASP A 123 8.63 33.20 -17.18
C ASP A 123 9.78 32.90 -16.20
N GLU A 124 11.01 33.00 -16.70
CA GLU A 124 12.24 33.09 -15.89
C GLU A 124 12.31 34.37 -15.01
N GLU A 125 11.28 35.24 -14.99
CA GLU A 125 11.37 36.57 -14.35
C GLU A 125 10.33 36.93 -13.27
N GLU A 126 9.33 36.10 -12.94
CA GLU A 126 8.49 36.36 -11.77
C GLU A 126 8.84 35.46 -10.58
N GLU A 127 9.64 36.02 -9.67
CA GLU A 127 9.90 35.56 -8.30
C GLU A 127 8.62 35.58 -7.43
N VAL A 128 7.47 35.14 -7.96
CA VAL A 128 6.22 34.99 -7.22
C VAL A 128 6.39 33.77 -6.32
N SER A 129 6.91 34.04 -5.13
CA SER A 129 6.79 33.28 -3.88
C SER A 129 5.77 32.13 -3.96
N SER A 130 6.19 30.96 -4.49
CA SER A 130 5.35 29.78 -4.67
C SER A 130 5.20 29.02 -3.35
N ARG A 131 4.58 29.68 -2.36
CA ARG A 131 4.27 29.09 -1.06
C ARG A 131 3.33 27.89 -1.27
N PRO A 132 3.59 26.74 -0.62
CA PRO A 132 2.70 25.60 -0.72
C PRO A 132 1.27 25.97 -0.32
N TYR A 133 0.30 25.44 -1.06
CA TYR A 133 -1.13 25.66 -0.87
C TYR A 133 -1.77 24.50 -0.12
N PHE A 134 -2.75 24.78 0.74
CA PHE A 134 -3.65 23.79 1.32
C PHE A 134 -5.03 24.37 1.65
N GLU A 135 -5.95 23.54 2.13
CA GLU A 135 -7.26 23.99 2.59
C GLU A 135 -7.52 23.63 4.06
N VAL A 136 -8.36 24.43 4.72
CA VAL A 136 -8.81 24.27 6.11
C VAL A 136 -10.32 24.11 6.11
N LEU A 137 -10.81 22.98 6.61
CA LEU A 137 -12.23 22.76 6.81
C LEU A 137 -12.70 23.43 8.11
N ILE A 138 -13.77 24.21 8.04
CA ILE A 138 -14.46 24.80 9.19
C ILE A 138 -15.84 24.17 9.27
N VAL A 139 -16.19 23.62 10.43
CA VAL A 139 -17.47 22.93 10.65
C VAL A 139 -18.30 23.72 11.67
N GLY A 140 -19.45 24.20 11.23
CA GLY A 140 -20.30 25.13 11.98
C GLY A 140 -19.91 26.60 11.74
N GLY A 141 -20.64 27.50 12.40
CA GLY A 141 -20.43 28.94 12.33
C GLY A 141 -20.42 29.59 13.70
N LEU A 142 -19.72 30.71 13.84
CA LEU A 142 -19.73 31.52 15.07
C LEU A 142 -21.09 32.18 15.31
N ASP A 143 -21.78 32.49 14.22
CA ASP A 143 -23.13 33.03 14.19
C ASP A 143 -23.97 32.11 13.29
N PRO A 144 -25.15 31.64 13.73
CA PRO A 144 -26.09 30.92 12.87
C PRO A 144 -26.48 31.69 11.60
N ASP A 145 -26.36 33.02 11.59
CA ASP A 145 -26.65 33.87 10.43
C ASP A 145 -25.40 34.22 9.59
N ASP A 146 -24.18 33.90 10.07
CA ASP A 146 -22.91 34.11 9.34
C ASP A 146 -21.95 32.92 9.46
N HIS A 147 -22.23 31.89 8.65
CA HIS A 147 -21.39 30.69 8.60
C HIS A 147 -19.95 30.98 8.16
N ASN A 148 -19.69 31.99 7.32
CA ASN A 148 -18.35 32.30 6.82
C ASN A 148 -17.58 33.33 7.67
N GLY A 149 -18.12 33.73 8.84
CA GLY A 149 -17.49 34.72 9.72
C GLY A 149 -16.07 34.32 10.15
N LEU A 150 -15.89 33.08 10.61
CA LEU A 150 -14.57 32.58 11.03
C LEU A 150 -13.59 32.46 9.86
N ALA A 151 -14.04 31.98 8.71
CA ALA A 151 -13.23 31.89 7.49
C ALA A 151 -12.67 33.26 7.09
N ARG A 152 -13.51 34.31 7.10
CA ARG A 152 -13.11 35.69 6.80
C ARG A 152 -12.14 36.25 7.84
N ALA A 153 -12.37 35.97 9.12
CA ALA A 153 -11.49 36.41 10.19
C ALA A 153 -10.09 35.77 10.08
N LEU A 154 -10.02 34.47 9.79
CA LEU A 154 -8.76 33.74 9.55
C LEU A 154 -8.06 34.21 8.27
N GLN A 155 -8.81 34.50 7.20
CA GLN A 155 -8.28 35.09 5.97
C GLN A 155 -7.60 36.44 6.23
N GLY A 156 -8.20 37.29 7.08
CA GLY A 156 -7.64 38.59 7.45
C GLY A 156 -6.39 38.54 8.33
N LEU A 157 -6.06 37.38 8.91
CA LEU A 157 -4.85 37.18 9.73
C LEU A 157 -3.63 36.73 8.93
N ARG A 158 -3.82 36.29 7.68
CA ARG A 158 -2.73 35.80 6.82
C ARG A 158 -1.72 36.91 6.53
N ASP A 159 -0.45 36.55 6.51
CA ASP A 159 0.67 37.46 6.24
C ASP A 159 1.47 36.99 5.01
N PRO A 160 2.05 37.90 4.21
CA PRO A 160 2.98 37.52 3.15
C PRO A 160 4.19 36.71 3.62
N SER A 161 4.59 36.82 4.89
CA SER A 161 5.69 36.07 5.51
C SER A 161 5.31 34.66 5.99
N ASP A 162 4.02 34.28 5.94
CA ASP A 162 3.60 32.92 6.28
C ASP A 162 4.28 31.90 5.35
N ASP A 163 4.73 30.77 5.90
CA ASP A 163 5.40 29.69 5.14
C ASP A 163 4.49 29.05 4.09
N PHE A 164 3.18 29.13 4.30
CA PHE A 164 2.15 28.44 3.52
C PHE A 164 0.99 29.39 3.23
N ARG A 165 0.24 29.08 2.17
CA ARG A 165 -1.03 29.71 1.87
C ARG A 165 -2.12 28.68 2.09
N TYR A 166 -3.17 29.02 2.84
CA TYR A 166 -4.35 28.17 2.95
C TYR A 166 -5.60 28.87 2.47
N GLU A 167 -6.62 28.12 2.06
CA GLU A 167 -8.00 28.62 1.96
C GLU A 167 -8.94 27.95 2.96
N CYS A 168 -10.03 28.64 3.32
CA CYS A 168 -11.02 28.12 4.24
C CYS A 168 -12.26 27.64 3.48
N VAL A 169 -12.73 26.43 3.80
CA VAL A 169 -13.99 25.88 3.31
C VAL A 169 -14.88 25.67 4.53
N THR A 170 -16.12 26.16 4.48
CA THR A 170 -17.07 26.05 5.59
C THR A 170 -18.18 25.07 5.24
N VAL A 171 -18.53 24.20 6.19
CA VAL A 171 -19.69 23.31 6.13
C VAL A 171 -20.54 23.42 7.40
N GLU A 172 -21.83 23.10 7.29
CA GLU A 172 -22.80 23.38 8.35
C GLU A 172 -23.14 22.18 9.23
N SER A 173 -22.83 20.94 8.82
CA SER A 173 -23.26 19.74 9.53
C SER A 173 -22.16 18.70 9.72
N PHE A 174 -22.40 17.77 10.64
CA PHE A 174 -21.54 16.59 10.85
C PHE A 174 -21.38 15.78 9.56
N GLN A 175 -22.49 15.50 8.89
CA GLN A 175 -22.51 14.72 7.66
C GLN A 175 -21.73 15.41 6.54
N ASP A 176 -21.93 16.72 6.34
CA ASP A 176 -21.20 17.48 5.32
C ASP A 176 -19.69 17.50 5.59
N ALA A 177 -19.27 17.60 6.86
CA ALA A 177 -17.86 17.55 7.23
C ALA A 177 -17.21 16.22 6.85
N VAL A 178 -17.89 15.09 7.11
CA VAL A 178 -17.37 13.77 6.74
C VAL A 178 -17.28 13.62 5.22
N VAL A 179 -18.28 14.12 4.48
CA VAL A 179 -18.25 14.11 3.01
C VAL A 179 -17.13 14.99 2.47
N ALA A 180 -17.02 16.23 2.95
CA ALA A 180 -15.99 17.17 2.52
C ALA A 180 -14.58 16.56 2.68
N LEU A 181 -14.30 15.94 3.84
CA LEU A 181 -13.02 15.28 4.11
C LEU A 181 -12.79 14.01 3.29
N ALA A 182 -13.84 13.29 2.89
CA ALA A 182 -13.73 12.13 2.02
C ALA A 182 -13.47 12.50 0.55
N LEU A 183 -13.90 13.70 0.14
CA LEU A 183 -13.86 14.16 -1.24
C LEU A 183 -12.67 15.07 -1.56
N ASN A 184 -12.44 16.07 -0.70
CA ASN A 184 -11.43 17.09 -0.94
C ASN A 184 -10.10 16.71 -0.26
N GLN A 185 -9.11 16.44 -1.12
CA GLN A 185 -7.78 15.99 -0.73
C GLN A 185 -6.84 17.16 -0.37
N GLU A 186 -7.26 18.41 -0.57
CA GLU A 186 -6.47 19.60 -0.22
C GLU A 186 -6.49 19.90 1.28
N PHE A 187 -7.44 19.32 2.02
CA PHE A 187 -7.57 19.57 3.45
C PHE A 187 -6.35 19.06 4.22
N GLN A 188 -5.70 19.98 4.93
CA GLN A 188 -4.58 19.66 5.83
C GLN A 188 -4.91 19.97 7.30
N ALA A 189 -5.97 20.71 7.56
CA ALA A 189 -6.49 20.96 8.91
C ALA A 189 -8.02 21.05 8.92
N MET A 190 -8.61 20.77 10.08
CA MET A 190 -10.02 21.04 10.36
C MET A 190 -10.21 21.77 11.68
N VAL A 191 -11.23 22.61 11.72
CA VAL A 191 -11.68 23.37 12.89
C VAL A 191 -13.16 23.05 13.09
N ALA A 192 -13.48 22.33 14.16
CA ALA A 192 -14.85 22.05 14.55
C ALA A 192 -15.29 23.04 15.64
N LEU A 193 -16.43 23.70 15.43
CA LEU A 193 -17.09 24.53 16.44
C LEU A 193 -18.16 23.69 17.17
N ASP A 194 -18.53 24.05 18.39
CA ASP A 194 -19.70 23.41 19.02
C ASP A 194 -21.02 23.93 18.44
N GLY A 195 -22.09 23.11 18.52
CA GLY A 195 -23.45 23.54 18.21
C GLY A 195 -23.94 23.36 16.77
N PHE A 196 -23.19 22.68 15.89
CA PHE A 196 -23.67 22.33 14.53
C PHE A 196 -24.59 21.09 14.53
N PRO A 197 -25.58 21.01 13.60
CA PRO A 197 -26.46 19.85 13.47
C PRO A 197 -25.75 18.59 12.95
N TYR A 198 -26.31 17.42 13.28
CA TYR A 198 -25.81 16.15 12.74
C TYR A 198 -26.16 15.99 11.24
N HIS A 199 -27.42 16.27 10.88
CA HIS A 199 -27.93 16.03 9.54
C HIS A 199 -27.56 17.14 8.57
N SER A 200 -27.13 16.73 7.36
CA SER A 200 -27.03 17.62 6.21
C SER A 200 -28.42 18.11 5.79
N THR A 201 -28.45 19.28 5.16
CA THR A 201 -29.64 19.77 4.45
C THR A 201 -29.93 18.97 3.18
N SER A 202 -28.95 18.21 2.69
CA SER A 202 -29.06 17.28 1.57
C SER A 202 -29.28 15.84 2.07
N GLU A 203 -30.15 15.07 1.40
CA GLU A 203 -30.33 13.65 1.74
C GLU A 203 -29.11 12.81 1.30
N LEU A 204 -28.45 12.16 2.27
CA LEU A 204 -27.27 11.30 2.05
C LEU A 204 -27.46 9.89 2.63
N PRO A 205 -28.30 9.02 2.02
CA PRO A 205 -28.73 7.75 2.61
C PRO A 205 -27.58 6.78 2.90
N HIS A 206 -26.57 6.72 2.03
CA HIS A 206 -25.43 5.80 2.16
C HIS A 206 -24.44 6.22 3.25
N LEU A 207 -24.34 7.52 3.55
CA LEU A 207 -23.47 8.03 4.61
C LEU A 207 -23.99 7.62 5.99
N GLU A 208 -25.31 7.55 6.15
CA GLU A 208 -25.93 7.16 7.42
C GLU A 208 -25.57 5.71 7.81
N HIS A 209 -25.47 4.81 6.83
CA HIS A 209 -25.00 3.44 7.07
C HIS A 209 -23.56 3.43 7.60
N PHE A 210 -22.65 4.19 6.98
CA PHE A 210 -21.25 4.31 7.40
C PHE A 210 -21.09 4.90 8.81
N LEU A 211 -21.91 5.90 9.17
CA LEU A 211 -21.82 6.57 10.48
C LEU A 211 -22.49 5.78 11.60
N SER A 212 -23.60 5.09 11.32
CA SER A 212 -24.34 4.31 12.33
C SER A 212 -23.49 3.19 12.97
N GLY A 213 -22.58 2.57 12.21
CA GLY A 213 -21.65 1.54 12.70
C GLY A 213 -20.59 2.05 13.68
N ARG A 214 -20.41 3.38 13.81
CA ARG A 214 -19.42 4.01 14.70
C ARG A 214 -19.99 4.53 16.02
N GLY A 215 -21.29 4.32 16.27
CA GLY A 215 -21.93 4.74 17.52
C GLY A 215 -21.93 6.27 17.74
N VAL A 216 -21.92 7.04 16.65
CA VAL A 216 -21.86 8.51 16.72
C VAL A 216 -23.16 9.07 17.31
N PRO A 217 -23.09 10.00 18.30
CA PRO A 217 -24.28 10.68 18.79
C PRO A 217 -24.91 11.52 17.68
N ARG A 218 -26.24 11.51 17.60
CA ARG A 218 -27.00 12.29 16.60
C ARG A 218 -27.42 13.67 17.09
N THR A 219 -27.20 13.96 18.37
CA THR A 219 -27.61 15.19 19.04
C THR A 219 -26.60 15.54 20.11
N GLY A 220 -26.54 16.81 20.51
CA GLY A 220 -25.63 17.30 21.54
C GLY A 220 -24.38 17.93 20.93
N ASP A 221 -23.29 17.97 21.71
CA ASP A 221 -22.03 18.55 21.27
C ASP A 221 -21.29 17.57 20.35
N LEU A 222 -21.35 17.84 19.05
CA LEU A 222 -20.86 16.93 18.00
C LEU A 222 -19.41 17.17 17.59
N GLY A 223 -18.78 18.25 18.06
CA GLY A 223 -17.41 18.62 17.69
C GLY A 223 -16.41 17.52 18.03
N LEU A 224 -16.37 17.08 19.29
CA LEU A 224 -15.45 16.03 19.73
C LEU A 224 -15.75 14.64 19.11
N PRO A 225 -17.01 14.18 19.02
CA PRO A 225 -17.34 12.98 18.25
C PRO A 225 -16.86 13.05 16.80
N LEU A 226 -16.97 14.20 16.14
CA LEU A 226 -16.50 14.37 14.76
C LEU A 226 -14.98 14.21 14.67
N LEU A 227 -14.22 14.84 15.57
CA LEU A 227 -12.76 14.71 15.59
C LEU A 227 -12.33 13.25 15.79
N ASN A 228 -13.02 12.50 16.64
CA ASN A 228 -12.75 11.08 16.87
C ASN A 228 -13.05 10.22 15.63
N VAL A 229 -14.17 10.46 14.95
CA VAL A 229 -14.48 9.77 13.69
C VAL A 229 -13.42 10.09 12.63
N VAL A 230 -12.98 11.34 12.52
CA VAL A 230 -11.94 11.75 11.57
C VAL A 230 -10.57 11.15 11.91
N GLN A 231 -10.22 11.03 13.19
CA GLN A 231 -8.98 10.39 13.65
C GLN A 231 -8.85 8.94 13.15
N ASP A 232 -9.97 8.22 12.99
CA ASP A 232 -9.96 6.83 12.55
C ASP A 232 -9.62 6.64 11.06
N PHE A 233 -10.08 7.54 10.18
CA PHE A 233 -9.86 7.41 8.73
C PHE A 233 -8.83 8.40 8.17
N LEU A 234 -8.66 9.59 8.75
CA LEU A 234 -7.64 10.59 8.38
C LEU A 234 -6.77 10.99 9.59
N PRO A 235 -5.97 10.07 10.15
CA PRO A 235 -5.18 10.34 11.36
C PRO A 235 -4.16 11.48 11.20
N HIS A 236 -3.72 11.78 9.97
CA HIS A 236 -2.72 12.81 9.65
C HIS A 236 -3.28 14.24 9.58
N LEU A 237 -4.60 14.40 9.47
CA LEU A 237 -5.24 15.71 9.44
C LEU A 237 -5.12 16.39 10.80
N ASP A 238 -4.64 17.64 10.84
CA ASP A 238 -4.61 18.41 12.08
C ASP A 238 -6.05 18.79 12.49
N ARG A 239 -6.44 18.51 13.73
CA ARG A 239 -7.80 18.64 14.25
C ARG A 239 -7.86 19.65 15.39
N TYR A 240 -8.68 20.69 15.26
CA TYR A 240 -8.87 21.73 16.27
C TYR A 240 -10.34 21.79 16.71
N LEU A 241 -10.57 22.01 18.00
CA LEU A 241 -11.90 22.22 18.57
C LEU A 241 -12.01 23.65 19.10
N LEU A 242 -13.02 24.38 18.67
CA LEU A 242 -13.43 25.64 19.28
C LEU A 242 -14.66 25.37 20.16
N ALA A 243 -14.42 25.28 21.47
CA ALA A 243 -15.45 25.00 22.45
C ALA A 243 -15.91 26.29 23.14
N ASP A 244 -17.22 26.55 23.13
CA ASP A 244 -17.81 27.72 23.80
C ASP A 244 -18.27 27.41 25.22
N ARG A 245 -18.47 26.12 25.56
CA ARG A 245 -18.98 25.65 26.86
C ARG A 245 -18.39 24.30 27.22
N GLY A 246 -18.27 24.01 28.52
CA GLY A 246 -17.90 22.68 29.01
C GLY A 246 -16.50 22.21 28.62
N TRP A 247 -15.62 23.12 28.19
CA TRP A 247 -14.24 22.79 27.80
C TRP A 247 -13.49 22.13 28.96
N GLU A 248 -13.78 22.51 30.21
CA GLU A 248 -13.21 21.95 31.43
C GLU A 248 -13.64 20.49 31.69
N LEU A 249 -14.80 20.09 31.16
CA LEU A 249 -15.31 18.72 31.24
C LEU A 249 -14.74 17.84 30.13
N ILE A 250 -14.39 18.45 28.98
CA ILE A 250 -13.93 17.75 27.79
C ILE A 250 -12.40 17.59 27.79
N ALA A 251 -11.64 18.64 28.13
CA ALA A 251 -10.19 18.68 27.94
C ALA A 251 -9.40 17.61 28.70
N GLY A 252 -9.95 17.07 29.80
CA GLY A 252 -9.34 15.99 30.57
C GLY A 252 -9.73 14.56 30.15
N THR A 253 -10.59 14.41 29.15
CA THR A 253 -11.10 13.11 28.70
C THR A 253 -10.11 12.42 27.75
N SER A 254 -10.19 11.09 27.64
CA SER A 254 -9.44 10.34 26.63
C SER A 254 -9.80 10.74 25.20
N GLU A 255 -11.05 11.13 25.00
CA GLU A 255 -11.66 11.52 23.74
C GLU A 255 -11.07 12.83 23.21
N ALA A 256 -10.61 13.72 24.12
CA ALA A 256 -9.90 14.95 23.77
C ALA A 256 -8.57 14.71 23.05
N ALA A 257 -7.99 13.51 23.13
CA ALA A 257 -6.76 13.17 22.40
C ALA A 257 -6.91 13.25 20.87
N ALA A 258 -8.15 13.21 20.35
CA ALA A 258 -8.41 13.42 18.93
C ALA A 258 -8.20 14.88 18.49
N ALA A 259 -8.26 15.84 19.41
CA ALA A 259 -7.98 17.25 19.16
C ALA A 259 -6.50 17.55 19.41
N ARG A 260 -5.83 18.17 18.42
CA ARG A 260 -4.47 18.69 18.59
C ARG A 260 -4.43 19.84 19.59
N ARG A 261 -5.43 20.72 19.56
CA ARG A 261 -5.62 21.83 20.50
C ARG A 261 -7.11 22.18 20.61
N ILE A 262 -7.54 22.49 21.83
CA ILE A 262 -8.87 23.00 22.14
C ILE A 262 -8.73 24.50 22.44
N PHE A 263 -9.57 25.32 21.83
CA PHE A 263 -9.65 26.77 22.02
C PHE A 263 -10.97 27.12 22.70
N PHE A 264 -10.96 28.17 23.52
CA PHE A 264 -12.16 28.70 24.16
C PHE A 264 -12.71 29.88 23.35
N GLY A 265 -13.84 29.67 22.67
CA GLY A 265 -14.49 30.65 21.79
C GLY A 265 -13.55 31.37 20.80
N ILE A 266 -13.81 32.67 20.58
CA ILE A 266 -13.09 33.52 19.60
C ILE A 266 -11.88 34.24 20.25
N GLU A 267 -11.58 33.99 21.53
CA GLU A 267 -10.59 34.78 22.28
C GLU A 267 -9.20 34.75 21.64
N GLU A 268 -8.85 33.67 20.95
CA GLU A 268 -7.50 33.42 20.45
C GLU A 268 -7.41 33.12 18.93
N LEU A 269 -8.11 33.87 18.08
CA LEU A 269 -8.06 33.65 16.61
C LEU A 269 -6.65 33.66 16.01
N ARG A 270 -5.76 34.51 16.53
CA ARG A 270 -4.36 34.55 16.10
C ARG A 270 -3.62 33.27 16.48
N GLU A 271 -3.88 32.71 17.66
CA GLU A 271 -3.31 31.44 18.09
C GLU A 271 -3.85 30.27 17.25
N LEU A 272 -5.13 30.31 16.87
CA LEU A 272 -5.70 29.33 15.95
C LEU A 272 -5.00 29.37 14.59
N HIS A 273 -4.85 30.55 14.00
CA HIS A 273 -4.12 30.73 12.74
C HIS A 273 -2.68 30.20 12.83
N LEU A 274 -1.94 30.57 13.87
CA LEU A 274 -0.56 30.09 14.08
C LEU A 274 -0.50 28.58 14.32
N SER A 275 -1.48 28.00 15.02
CA SER A 275 -1.57 26.56 15.27
C SER A 275 -1.80 25.80 13.97
N ILE A 276 -2.69 26.29 13.09
CA ILE A 276 -2.92 25.71 11.76
C ILE A 276 -1.61 25.67 10.95
N LEU A 277 -0.87 26.78 10.89
CA LEU A 277 0.40 26.83 10.17
C LEU A 277 1.46 25.91 10.81
N ASP A 278 1.51 25.83 12.14
CA ASP A 278 2.46 24.99 12.86
C ASP A 278 2.22 23.49 12.64
N GLY A 279 0.96 23.04 12.65
CA GLY A 279 0.62 21.64 12.36
C GLY A 279 1.09 21.20 10.97
N VAL A 280 0.86 22.03 9.96
CA VAL A 280 1.35 21.77 8.59
C VAL A 280 2.88 21.85 8.53
N ARG A 281 3.50 22.82 9.21
CA ARG A 281 4.98 22.97 9.27
C ARG A 281 5.65 21.72 9.83
N GLU A 282 5.09 21.13 10.88
CA GLU A 282 5.63 19.93 11.51
C GLU A 282 5.67 18.73 10.55
N ARG A 283 4.68 18.62 9.65
CA ARG A 283 4.61 17.59 8.60
C ARG A 283 5.44 17.96 7.37
N PHE A 284 5.59 19.25 7.07
CA PHE A 284 6.39 19.73 5.95
C PHE A 284 7.91 19.65 6.21
N HIS A 285 8.35 19.71 7.46
CA HIS A 285 9.76 19.69 7.77
C HIS A 285 10.43 18.36 7.38
N THR A 286 11.65 18.41 6.83
CA THR A 286 12.46 17.23 6.48
C THR A 286 13.80 17.31 7.23
N PRO A 287 13.86 16.90 8.51
CA PRO A 287 15.01 17.14 9.37
C PRO A 287 16.35 16.76 8.76
N PHE A 288 16.42 15.62 8.07
CA PHE A 288 17.66 15.15 7.47
C PHE A 288 17.92 15.85 6.14
N PHE A 289 16.94 15.94 5.25
CA PHE A 289 17.13 16.55 3.92
C PHE A 289 17.41 18.06 4.00
N ASP A 290 16.74 18.79 4.88
CA ASP A 290 16.97 20.22 5.10
C ASP A 290 18.38 20.49 5.63
N ASN A 291 18.85 19.64 6.54
CA ASN A 291 20.21 19.70 7.01
C ASN A 291 21.24 19.26 5.94
N LEU A 292 20.90 18.30 5.08
CA LEU A 292 21.75 17.89 3.95
C LEU A 292 21.92 19.02 2.93
N LYS A 293 20.85 19.74 2.60
CA LYS A 293 20.91 20.97 1.77
C LYS A 293 21.82 22.01 2.41
N SER A 294 21.62 22.26 3.70
CA SER A 294 22.44 23.21 4.46
C SER A 294 23.92 22.80 4.48
N TYR A 295 24.21 21.51 4.64
CA TYR A 295 25.57 20.95 4.57
C TYR A 295 26.18 21.15 3.18
N ALA A 296 25.44 20.86 2.11
CA ALA A 296 25.92 20.99 0.73
C ALA A 296 26.33 22.43 0.38
N GLN A 297 25.64 23.43 0.95
CA GLN A 297 25.94 24.85 0.72
C GLN A 297 27.15 25.36 1.52
N ARG A 298 27.57 24.68 2.59
CA ARG A 298 28.70 25.14 3.42
C ARG A 298 30.03 25.06 2.66
N PRO A 299 30.89 26.09 2.75
CA PRO A 299 32.25 26.01 2.24
C PRO A 299 33.09 25.12 3.16
N MET A 300 33.64 24.03 2.62
CA MET A 300 34.42 23.05 3.38
C MET A 300 35.68 22.62 2.63
N GLY A 301 36.78 22.45 3.38
CA GLY A 301 37.95 21.69 2.94
C GLY A 301 37.74 20.20 3.21
N THR A 302 38.12 19.33 2.28
CA THR A 302 37.85 17.89 2.36
C THR A 302 39.17 17.15 2.60
N TYR A 303 39.29 16.51 3.76
CA TYR A 303 40.42 15.62 4.13
C TYR A 303 39.91 14.22 4.55
N HIS A 304 38.67 13.90 4.20
CA HIS A 304 38.02 12.63 4.50
C HIS A 304 38.32 11.57 3.41
N ALA A 305 38.05 10.30 3.69
CA ALA A 305 38.25 9.15 2.79
C ALA A 305 37.41 9.17 1.48
N LEU A 306 36.62 10.21 1.22
CA LEU A 306 35.72 10.31 0.06
C LEU A 306 36.30 11.29 -0.97
N PRO A 307 37.08 10.84 -1.97
CA PRO A 307 37.67 11.74 -2.98
C PRO A 307 36.62 12.40 -3.88
N ILE A 308 35.46 11.74 -4.03
CA ILE A 308 34.33 12.22 -4.81
C ILE A 308 33.54 13.35 -4.13
N ALA A 309 33.68 13.51 -2.81
CA ALA A 309 32.98 14.55 -2.07
C ALA A 309 33.33 15.93 -2.63
N ARG A 310 32.32 16.80 -2.73
CA ARG A 310 32.41 18.11 -3.39
C ARG A 310 32.69 18.06 -4.90
N GLY A 311 32.78 16.88 -5.51
CA GLY A 311 32.88 16.67 -6.96
C GLY A 311 34.21 17.07 -7.61
N LYS A 312 35.22 17.50 -6.84
CA LYS A 312 36.48 18.05 -7.40
C LYS A 312 37.25 17.01 -8.23
N SER A 313 37.28 15.75 -7.79
CA SER A 313 37.95 14.67 -8.52
C SER A 313 37.25 14.30 -9.84
N ILE A 314 35.95 14.59 -9.95
CA ILE A 314 35.13 14.32 -11.14
C ILE A 314 35.24 15.50 -12.11
N MET A 315 34.95 16.71 -11.65
CA MET A 315 34.88 17.90 -12.51
C MET A 315 36.24 18.30 -13.10
N ASN A 316 37.33 17.99 -12.40
CA ASN A 316 38.70 18.27 -12.88
C ASN A 316 39.31 17.09 -13.67
N SER A 317 38.60 15.98 -13.83
CA SER A 317 39.10 14.85 -14.59
C SER A 317 38.92 15.08 -16.10
N ASN A 318 39.94 14.72 -16.88
CA ASN A 318 39.87 14.77 -18.34
C ASN A 318 38.96 13.69 -18.94
N TRP A 319 38.62 12.65 -18.17
CA TRP A 319 37.99 11.43 -18.68
C TRP A 319 36.59 11.15 -18.15
N ILE A 320 36.24 11.68 -16.96
CA ILE A 320 34.99 11.33 -16.26
C ILE A 320 34.18 12.57 -15.86
N ARG A 321 34.47 13.73 -16.46
CA ARG A 321 33.73 14.97 -16.18
C ARG A 321 32.26 14.87 -16.61
N ASP A 322 31.99 14.09 -17.64
CA ASP A 322 30.65 13.74 -18.13
C ASP A 322 29.75 13.17 -17.03
N MET A 323 30.31 12.43 -16.05
CA MET A 323 29.56 11.99 -14.86
C MET A 323 29.01 13.16 -14.04
N GLY A 324 29.81 14.21 -13.87
CA GLY A 324 29.44 15.40 -13.12
C GLY A 324 28.38 16.24 -13.83
N GLU A 325 28.46 16.29 -15.15
CA GLU A 325 27.50 16.97 -16.02
C GLU A 325 26.17 16.21 -16.10
N PHE A 326 26.22 14.87 -16.15
CA PHE A 326 25.03 14.02 -16.19
C PHE A 326 24.21 14.08 -14.89
N TYR A 327 24.84 13.88 -13.72
CA TYR A 327 24.11 13.88 -12.44
C TYR A 327 23.88 15.27 -11.84
N GLY A 328 24.64 16.27 -12.28
CA GLY A 328 24.67 17.59 -11.69
C GLY A 328 25.49 17.68 -10.40
N ARG A 329 25.91 18.91 -10.04
CA ARG A 329 26.88 19.13 -8.96
C ARG A 329 26.35 18.85 -7.55
N ASN A 330 25.04 18.99 -7.34
CA ASN A 330 24.44 18.92 -6.02
C ASN A 330 24.58 17.55 -5.36
N ILE A 331 24.52 16.46 -6.12
CA ILE A 331 24.69 15.11 -5.57
C ILE A 331 26.08 14.94 -4.93
N PHE A 332 27.13 15.51 -5.53
CA PHE A 332 28.48 15.44 -5.02
C PHE A 332 28.74 16.44 -3.89
N LEU A 333 28.05 17.59 -3.89
CA LEU A 333 28.11 18.56 -2.78
C LEU A 333 27.44 18.02 -1.51
N ALA A 334 26.38 17.23 -1.69
CA ALA A 334 25.67 16.53 -0.62
C ALA A 334 26.36 15.21 -0.21
N GLU A 335 27.40 14.76 -0.92
CA GLU A 335 28.12 13.54 -0.57
C GLU A 335 29.01 13.75 0.67
N SER A 336 28.79 12.92 1.69
CA SER A 336 29.41 13.06 3.01
C SER A 336 29.42 11.74 3.80
N SER A 337 30.12 11.72 4.94
CA SER A 337 30.03 10.66 5.94
C SER A 337 29.51 11.21 7.28
N ALA A 338 29.24 10.32 8.24
CA ALA A 338 28.89 10.71 9.62
C ALA A 338 30.05 11.38 10.38
N THR A 339 31.30 11.18 9.94
CA THR A 339 32.49 11.68 10.65
C THR A 339 32.83 13.14 10.36
N THR A 340 32.26 13.75 9.31
CA THR A 340 32.52 15.13 8.92
C THR A 340 31.85 16.18 9.82
N GLY A 341 31.04 15.75 10.80
CA GLY A 341 30.35 16.62 11.75
C GLY A 341 29.14 17.33 11.14
N GLY A 342 28.04 17.40 11.90
CA GLY A 342 26.81 18.08 11.46
C GLY A 342 25.85 17.24 10.64
N LEU A 343 26.18 15.98 10.31
CA LEU A 343 25.24 14.96 9.82
C LEU A 343 25.20 13.81 10.84
N ASP A 344 24.02 13.23 11.04
CA ASP A 344 23.77 12.18 12.04
C ASP A 344 24.28 10.80 11.55
N SER A 345 24.43 9.84 12.45
CA SER A 345 24.84 8.47 12.12
C SER A 345 23.62 7.58 11.92
N LEU A 346 23.48 6.90 10.79
CA LEU A 346 22.35 5.96 10.59
C LEU A 346 22.38 4.78 11.58
N LEU A 347 23.58 4.33 11.95
CA LEU A 347 23.77 3.21 12.87
C LEU A 347 23.34 3.61 14.30
N GLU A 348 23.64 4.82 14.72
CA GLU A 348 23.26 5.31 16.05
C GLU A 348 22.71 6.73 15.94
N PRO A 349 21.47 6.87 15.46
CA PRO A 349 20.91 8.18 15.17
C PRO A 349 20.52 8.87 16.47
N THR A 350 21.04 10.07 16.67
CA THR A 350 20.74 10.92 17.84
C THR A 350 20.25 12.32 17.48
N GLY A 351 20.29 12.69 16.20
CA GLY A 351 19.99 14.02 15.69
C GLY A 351 18.93 13.99 14.59
N ASN A 352 19.28 14.49 13.40
CA ASN A 352 18.32 14.69 12.31
C ASN A 352 17.79 13.38 11.69
N ILE A 353 18.56 12.29 11.65
CA ILE A 353 18.05 10.98 11.21
C ILE A 353 17.07 10.47 12.25
N LYS A 354 17.38 10.60 13.55
CA LYS A 354 16.47 10.19 14.63
C LYS A 354 15.14 10.93 14.53
N LYS A 355 15.19 12.25 14.34
CA LYS A 355 13.96 13.05 14.19
C LYS A 355 13.19 12.69 12.92
N ALA A 356 13.87 12.43 11.81
CA ALA A 356 13.21 11.97 10.58
C ALA A 356 12.53 10.60 10.78
N GLN A 357 13.16 9.68 11.49
CA GLN A 357 12.58 8.39 11.88
C GLN A 357 11.36 8.55 12.80
N GLU A 358 11.38 9.47 13.76
CA GLU A 358 10.21 9.76 14.61
C GLU A 358 9.03 10.31 13.80
N LEU A 359 9.29 11.23 12.86
CA LEU A 359 8.26 11.73 11.95
C LEU A 359 7.71 10.62 11.05
N ALA A 360 8.57 9.72 10.55
CA ALA A 360 8.13 8.55 9.80
C ALA A 360 7.28 7.59 10.65
N ALA A 361 7.67 7.32 11.89
CA ALA A 361 6.90 6.48 12.80
C ALA A 361 5.49 7.06 13.01
N ARG A 362 5.40 8.35 13.31
CA ARG A 362 4.12 9.09 13.40
C ARG A 362 3.31 8.99 12.10
N ALA A 363 3.93 9.25 10.95
CA ALA A 363 3.29 9.23 9.64
C ALA A 363 2.69 7.86 9.28
N PHE A 364 3.31 6.76 9.71
CA PHE A 364 2.77 5.43 9.47
C PHE A 364 1.87 4.94 10.62
N GLY A 365 1.87 5.61 11.78
CA GLY A 365 1.18 5.15 12.99
C GLY A 365 1.90 4.01 13.71
N ALA A 366 3.23 3.98 13.60
CA ALA A 366 4.12 3.05 14.29
C ALA A 366 4.70 3.70 15.56
N ASP A 367 5.18 2.88 16.50
CA ASP A 367 5.92 3.37 17.69
C ASP A 367 7.35 3.78 17.32
N HIS A 368 7.97 3.01 16.42
CA HIS A 368 9.32 3.27 15.93
C HIS A 368 9.42 3.04 14.43
N ALA A 369 10.30 3.79 13.78
CA ALA A 369 10.71 3.56 12.40
C ALA A 369 12.23 3.50 12.29
N TYR A 370 12.72 2.57 11.47
CA TYR A 370 14.14 2.42 11.14
C TYR A 370 14.31 2.55 9.62
N TYR A 371 15.28 3.35 9.21
CA TYR A 371 15.62 3.53 7.81
C TYR A 371 16.65 2.49 7.38
N ALA A 372 16.39 1.83 6.25
CA ALA A 372 17.30 0.86 5.65
C ALA A 372 17.69 1.29 4.23
N THR A 373 18.98 1.19 3.92
CA THR A 373 19.54 1.62 2.63
C THR A 373 19.94 0.46 1.71
N ASN A 374 19.48 -0.76 2.01
CA ASN A 374 19.76 -1.95 1.20
C ASN A 374 18.50 -2.77 0.89
N GLY A 375 17.38 -2.05 0.74
CA GLY A 375 16.07 -2.57 0.38
C GLY A 375 15.41 -3.43 1.46
N THR A 376 14.14 -3.73 1.23
CA THR A 376 13.31 -4.54 2.14
C THR A 376 13.83 -5.95 2.32
N SER A 377 14.57 -6.47 1.34
CA SER A 377 15.34 -7.72 1.47
C SER A 377 16.22 -7.73 2.73
N THR A 378 16.76 -6.59 3.12
CA THR A 378 17.62 -6.44 4.30
C THR A 378 16.77 -6.18 5.54
N SER A 379 15.75 -5.34 5.43
CA SER A 379 14.75 -5.09 6.48
C SER A 379 14.13 -6.38 7.04
N ASN A 380 13.74 -7.30 6.16
CA ASN A 380 13.22 -8.63 6.52
C ASN A 380 14.23 -9.44 7.35
N LYS A 381 15.51 -9.43 6.97
CA LYS A 381 16.57 -10.14 7.70
C LYS A 381 16.80 -9.54 9.09
N ILE A 382 16.78 -8.21 9.19
CA ILE A 382 16.94 -7.51 10.47
C ILE A 382 15.83 -7.94 11.44
N VAL A 383 14.56 -7.88 11.02
CA VAL A 383 13.43 -8.22 11.90
C VAL A 383 13.48 -9.68 12.35
N VAL A 384 13.67 -10.63 11.42
CA VAL A 384 13.72 -12.06 11.76
C VAL A 384 14.92 -12.38 12.65
N GLN A 385 16.11 -11.86 12.35
CA GLN A 385 17.30 -12.07 13.18
C GLN A 385 17.16 -11.45 14.58
N ALA A 386 16.51 -10.30 14.70
CA ALA A 386 16.30 -9.63 15.98
C ALA A 386 15.37 -10.40 16.91
N LEU A 387 14.37 -11.09 16.34
CA LEU A 387 13.24 -11.62 17.10
C LEU A 387 13.24 -13.14 17.26
N CYS A 388 14.04 -13.86 16.46
CA CYS A 388 14.12 -15.31 16.47
C CYS A 388 15.47 -15.80 17.01
N ARG A 389 15.46 -16.98 17.60
CA ARG A 389 16.63 -17.75 18.03
C ARG A 389 16.72 -19.05 17.21
N PRO A 390 17.91 -19.69 17.16
CA PRO A 390 18.03 -21.01 16.55
C PRO A 390 17.04 -22.00 17.16
N GLY A 391 16.25 -22.67 16.32
CA GLY A 391 15.23 -23.64 16.74
C GLY A 391 13.82 -23.09 16.91
N ASP A 392 13.64 -21.76 16.90
CA ASP A 392 12.32 -21.14 16.87
C ASP A 392 11.58 -21.51 15.57
N ILE A 393 10.27 -21.70 15.67
CA ILE A 393 9.40 -21.99 14.54
C ILE A 393 8.83 -20.66 14.01
N VAL A 394 8.91 -20.47 12.70
CA VAL A 394 8.38 -19.29 12.01
C VAL A 394 7.35 -19.75 10.98
N LEU A 395 6.09 -19.40 11.20
CA LEU A 395 5.04 -19.61 10.19
C LEU A 395 5.28 -18.60 9.07
N ILE A 396 5.30 -19.08 7.84
CA ILE A 396 5.71 -18.25 6.70
C ILE A 396 4.82 -18.54 5.50
N ASP A 397 4.29 -17.47 4.90
CA ASP A 397 3.65 -17.52 3.59
C ASP A 397 4.56 -18.19 2.56
N ARG A 398 4.06 -19.23 1.88
CA ARG A 398 4.85 -19.95 0.87
C ARG A 398 5.20 -19.06 -0.33
N ASP A 399 4.33 -18.13 -0.71
CA ASP A 399 4.56 -17.15 -1.80
C ASP A 399 5.22 -15.87 -1.25
N CYS A 400 6.19 -16.03 -0.35
CA CYS A 400 6.95 -14.91 0.19
C CYS A 400 8.27 -14.68 -0.53
N HIS A 401 8.79 -13.46 -0.39
CA HIS A 401 10.06 -13.09 -1.00
C HIS A 401 11.23 -13.91 -0.44
N LYS A 402 12.19 -14.26 -1.32
CA LYS A 402 13.38 -15.06 -0.97
C LYS A 402 14.17 -14.58 0.25
N SER A 403 14.09 -13.29 0.58
CA SER A 403 14.78 -12.73 1.76
C SER A 403 14.37 -13.37 3.08
N HIS A 404 13.10 -13.76 3.24
CA HIS A 404 12.62 -14.38 4.48
C HIS A 404 13.26 -15.75 4.70
N HIS A 405 13.41 -16.51 3.62
CA HIS A 405 14.10 -17.79 3.63
C HIS A 405 15.57 -17.64 4.05
N TYR A 406 16.29 -16.68 3.45
CA TYR A 406 17.65 -16.36 3.89
C TYR A 406 17.69 -15.87 5.33
N ALA A 407 16.68 -15.15 5.80
CA ALA A 407 16.58 -14.71 7.18
C ALA A 407 16.44 -15.90 8.14
N CYS A 408 15.62 -16.90 7.80
CA CYS A 408 15.50 -18.14 8.58
C CYS A 408 16.83 -18.92 8.59
N VAL A 409 17.55 -19.01 7.46
CA VAL A 409 18.89 -19.63 7.43
C VAL A 409 19.84 -18.91 8.40
N LEU A 410 19.90 -17.57 8.35
CA LEU A 410 20.80 -16.77 9.17
C LEU A 410 20.46 -16.84 10.66
N ALA A 411 19.18 -16.77 11.01
CA ALA A 411 18.69 -16.85 12.39
C ALA A 411 18.71 -18.29 12.94
N GLY A 412 18.76 -19.31 12.08
CA GLY A 412 18.57 -20.71 12.48
C GLY A 412 17.12 -21.06 12.83
N ALA A 413 16.17 -20.25 12.38
CA ALA A 413 14.74 -20.51 12.55
C ALA A 413 14.28 -21.63 11.61
N GLN A 414 13.27 -22.37 12.04
CA GLN A 414 12.68 -23.50 11.32
C GLN A 414 11.38 -23.02 10.64
N PRO A 415 11.37 -22.79 9.32
CA PRO A 415 10.18 -22.34 8.63
C PRO A 415 9.09 -23.43 8.64
N TYR A 416 7.88 -23.03 8.98
CA TYR A 416 6.63 -23.76 8.77
C TYR A 416 5.85 -23.05 7.66
N TYR A 417 5.79 -23.63 6.46
CA TYR A 417 5.11 -22.99 5.34
C TYR A 417 3.58 -23.13 5.46
N VAL A 418 2.88 -22.03 5.28
CA VAL A 418 1.42 -21.98 5.13
C VAL A 418 1.07 -21.69 3.68
N ASP A 419 0.18 -22.51 3.12
CA ASP A 419 -0.14 -22.47 1.70
C ASP A 419 -1.20 -21.41 1.37
N ALA A 420 -0.96 -20.64 0.31
CA ALA A 420 -1.93 -19.74 -0.27
C ALA A 420 -3.01 -20.49 -1.07
N PHE A 421 -4.18 -19.87 -1.28
CA PHE A 421 -5.18 -20.46 -2.17
C PHE A 421 -4.70 -20.46 -3.63
N ARG A 422 -5.10 -21.47 -4.39
CA ARG A 422 -4.66 -21.69 -5.78
C ARG A 422 -5.60 -21.01 -6.76
N LEU A 423 -5.04 -20.34 -7.77
CA LEU A 423 -5.74 -19.80 -8.94
C LEU A 423 -5.23 -20.52 -10.19
N THR A 424 -5.61 -21.79 -10.33
CA THR A 424 -5.11 -22.69 -11.37
C THR A 424 -5.32 -22.14 -12.78
N GLU A 425 -6.51 -21.58 -13.07
CA GLU A 425 -6.85 -20.95 -14.36
C GLU A 425 -5.85 -19.87 -14.80
N TYR A 426 -5.23 -19.18 -13.83
CA TYR A 426 -4.29 -18.09 -14.08
C TYR A 426 -2.84 -18.49 -13.78
N SER A 427 -2.60 -19.75 -13.40
CA SER A 427 -1.29 -20.25 -12.96
C SER A 427 -0.67 -19.36 -11.87
N MET A 428 -1.48 -18.93 -10.89
CA MET A 428 -1.11 -18.00 -9.81
C MET A 428 -1.47 -18.54 -8.43
N TYR A 429 -0.78 -18.02 -7.41
CA TYR A 429 -1.17 -18.20 -6.01
C TYR A 429 -1.81 -16.91 -5.49
N GLY A 430 -2.81 -17.09 -4.65
CA GLY A 430 -3.53 -16.01 -3.96
C GLY A 430 -2.85 -15.58 -2.66
N GLY A 431 -3.66 -15.17 -1.69
CA GLY A 431 -3.20 -14.95 -0.31
C GLY A 431 -3.31 -16.19 0.57
N VAL A 432 -2.72 -16.16 1.76
CA VAL A 432 -2.79 -17.22 2.78
C VAL A 432 -4.06 -17.07 3.62
N PRO A 433 -5.02 -18.00 3.52
CA PRO A 433 -6.28 -17.91 4.27
C PRO A 433 -6.10 -18.08 5.79
N ILE A 434 -6.98 -17.46 6.57
CA ILE A 434 -6.94 -17.49 8.04
C ILE A 434 -7.12 -18.91 8.57
N ASP A 435 -7.97 -19.73 7.95
CA ASP A 435 -8.19 -21.12 8.36
C ASP A 435 -6.91 -21.97 8.28
N ARG A 436 -6.06 -21.75 7.27
CA ARG A 436 -4.74 -22.41 7.12
C ARG A 436 -3.77 -21.99 8.19
N ILE A 437 -3.78 -20.71 8.58
CA ILE A 437 -2.93 -20.20 9.65
C ILE A 437 -3.37 -20.76 10.99
N LYS A 438 -4.67 -20.76 11.28
CA LYS A 438 -5.24 -21.37 12.49
C LYS A 438 -4.93 -22.86 12.56
N ALA A 439 -5.07 -23.58 11.44
CA ALA A 439 -4.74 -25.00 11.38
C ALA A 439 -3.29 -25.26 11.79
N ALA A 440 -2.33 -24.49 11.23
CA ALA A 440 -0.92 -24.61 11.60
C ALA A 440 -0.66 -24.32 13.09
N LEU A 441 -1.27 -23.26 13.65
CA LEU A 441 -1.13 -22.93 15.06
C LEU A 441 -1.72 -24.00 15.99
N LEU A 442 -2.90 -24.52 15.67
CA LEU A 442 -3.58 -25.55 16.45
C LEU A 442 -2.84 -26.90 16.39
N GLU A 443 -2.32 -27.26 15.22
CA GLU A 443 -1.48 -28.46 15.04
C GLU A 443 -0.18 -28.39 15.86
N LEU A 444 0.50 -27.23 15.84
CA LEU A 444 1.68 -27.01 16.67
C LEU A 444 1.32 -27.03 18.17
N LYS A 445 0.12 -26.59 18.54
CA LYS A 445 -0.35 -26.64 19.92
C LYS A 445 -0.67 -28.05 20.39
N SER A 446 -1.31 -28.88 19.57
CA SER A 446 -1.60 -30.28 19.91
C SER A 446 -0.33 -31.10 20.14
N GLU A 447 0.77 -30.72 19.48
CA GLU A 447 2.10 -31.34 19.64
C GLU A 447 2.95 -30.70 20.75
N GLY A 448 2.42 -29.72 21.49
CA GLY A 448 3.16 -29.02 22.55
C GLY A 448 4.30 -28.12 22.04
N LEU A 449 4.27 -27.73 20.76
CA LEU A 449 5.30 -26.94 20.09
C LEU A 449 4.94 -25.45 19.99
N LEU A 450 3.75 -25.04 20.44
CA LEU A 450 3.27 -23.68 20.27
C LEU A 450 4.20 -22.61 20.90
N ASP A 451 4.86 -22.93 22.02
CA ASP A 451 5.79 -21.99 22.67
C ASP A 451 7.05 -21.70 21.83
N ARG A 452 7.41 -22.62 20.92
CA ARG A 452 8.49 -22.40 19.95
C ARG A 452 8.06 -21.51 18.79
N VAL A 453 6.76 -21.29 18.59
CA VAL A 453 6.24 -20.43 17.53
C VAL A 453 6.48 -18.97 17.90
N ARG A 454 7.40 -18.34 17.17
CA ARG A 454 7.81 -16.98 17.45
C ARG A 454 7.10 -15.95 16.58
N MET A 455 6.93 -16.25 15.30
CA MET A 455 6.52 -15.27 14.30
C MET A 455 5.65 -15.88 13.21
N LEU A 456 4.70 -15.08 12.73
CA LEU A 456 3.99 -15.27 11.47
C LEU A 456 4.42 -14.20 10.46
N ILE A 457 4.90 -14.64 9.29
CA ILE A 457 5.31 -13.79 8.17
C ILE A 457 4.30 -13.90 7.04
N LEU A 458 3.71 -12.77 6.64
CA LEU A 458 2.74 -12.70 5.54
C LEU A 458 3.09 -11.58 4.55
N THR A 459 2.93 -11.84 3.26
CA THR A 459 3.08 -10.84 2.19
C THR A 459 1.77 -10.08 2.01
N ASN A 460 1.77 -8.75 2.13
CA ASN A 460 0.56 -7.95 2.02
C ASN A 460 0.78 -6.59 1.31
N ALA A 461 0.19 -6.29 0.16
CA ALA A 461 -0.51 -7.22 -0.71
C ALA A 461 0.46 -8.26 -1.31
N THR A 462 -0.09 -9.38 -1.77
CA THR A 462 0.62 -10.24 -2.71
C THR A 462 0.96 -9.47 -3.99
N PHE A 463 1.86 -10.01 -4.83
CA PHE A 463 2.27 -9.31 -6.04
C PHE A 463 1.09 -8.96 -6.97
N ASP A 464 0.11 -9.86 -7.08
CA ASP A 464 -1.08 -9.72 -7.92
C ASP A 464 -2.21 -8.91 -7.25
N GLY A 465 -1.98 -8.42 -6.03
CA GLY A 465 -2.86 -7.46 -5.37
C GLY A 465 -3.81 -8.01 -4.31
N HIS A 466 -3.66 -9.25 -3.84
CA HIS A 466 -4.50 -9.73 -2.74
C HIS A 466 -4.07 -9.08 -1.42
N MET A 467 -4.90 -8.17 -0.90
CA MET A 467 -4.74 -7.55 0.43
C MET A 467 -5.49 -8.35 1.49
N ALA A 468 -4.79 -8.79 2.53
CA ALA A 468 -5.38 -9.52 3.64
C ALA A 468 -6.21 -8.61 4.57
N HIS A 469 -7.13 -9.19 5.32
CA HIS A 469 -7.79 -8.52 6.46
C HIS A 469 -6.86 -8.52 7.68
N THR A 470 -5.90 -7.59 7.70
CA THR A 470 -4.82 -7.58 8.69
C THR A 470 -5.32 -7.63 10.13
N LEU A 471 -6.37 -6.88 10.47
CA LEU A 471 -6.99 -6.90 11.79
C LEU A 471 -7.54 -8.30 12.14
N ARG A 472 -8.38 -8.87 11.28
CA ARG A 472 -9.02 -10.17 11.54
C ARG A 472 -7.98 -11.28 11.59
N THR A 473 -7.02 -11.30 10.66
CA THR A 473 -5.91 -12.27 10.66
C THR A 473 -5.14 -12.22 11.98
N MET A 474 -4.71 -11.04 12.43
CA MET A 474 -3.97 -10.92 13.69
C MET A 474 -4.84 -11.29 14.90
N SER A 475 -6.08 -10.81 14.96
CA SER A 475 -7.03 -11.09 16.05
C SER A 475 -7.25 -12.60 16.22
N GLU A 476 -7.61 -13.31 15.15
CA GLU A 476 -7.89 -14.74 15.23
C GLU A 476 -6.64 -15.57 15.60
N CYS A 477 -5.44 -15.15 15.15
CA CYS A 477 -4.19 -15.80 15.54
C CYS A 477 -3.84 -15.54 17.02
N LEU A 478 -4.03 -14.32 17.51
CA LEU A 478 -3.79 -13.94 18.90
C LEU A 478 -4.72 -14.67 19.87
N ALA A 479 -5.91 -15.09 19.41
CA ALA A 479 -6.79 -15.94 20.22
C ALA A 479 -6.17 -17.31 20.52
N ILE A 480 -5.33 -17.84 19.62
CA ILE A 480 -4.66 -19.14 19.77
C ILE A 480 -3.27 -18.97 20.44
N LYS A 481 -2.51 -17.93 20.06
CA LYS A 481 -1.17 -17.61 20.56
C LYS A 481 -1.08 -16.11 20.94
N PRO A 482 -1.36 -15.76 22.21
CA PRO A 482 -1.50 -14.35 22.66
C PRO A 482 -0.27 -13.45 22.48
N ASP A 483 0.93 -14.01 22.39
CA ASP A 483 2.21 -13.30 22.26
C ASP A 483 2.86 -13.43 20.87
N LEU A 484 2.12 -13.93 19.87
CA LEU A 484 2.60 -14.12 18.50
C LEU A 484 3.08 -12.79 17.88
N VAL A 485 4.27 -12.82 17.26
CA VAL A 485 4.78 -11.69 16.48
C VAL A 485 4.29 -11.77 15.05
N PHE A 486 3.83 -10.65 14.50
CA PHE A 486 3.46 -10.53 13.09
C PHE A 486 4.52 -9.72 12.34
N LEU A 487 5.06 -10.27 11.25
CA LEU A 487 5.85 -9.54 10.27
C LEU A 487 5.08 -9.48 8.96
N TRP A 488 4.54 -8.30 8.66
CA TRP A 488 3.88 -8.01 7.40
C TRP A 488 4.90 -7.44 6.40
N ASP A 489 5.17 -8.20 5.34
CA ASP A 489 5.98 -7.72 4.22
C ASP A 489 5.10 -6.89 3.28
N GLU A 490 5.06 -5.59 3.54
CA GLU A 490 4.32 -4.59 2.77
C GLU A 490 5.21 -3.86 1.76
N ALA A 491 6.14 -4.60 1.15
CA ALA A 491 7.02 -4.09 0.11
C ALA A 491 6.29 -3.48 -1.09
N TRP A 492 5.06 -3.92 -1.38
CA TRP A 492 4.28 -3.51 -2.55
C TRP A 492 3.18 -2.48 -2.24
N SER A 493 2.87 -2.20 -0.98
CA SER A 493 1.64 -1.49 -0.60
C SER A 493 1.87 -0.32 0.36
N ALA A 494 3.11 0.16 0.54
CA ALA A 494 3.43 1.22 1.53
C ALA A 494 2.48 2.41 1.47
N ALA A 495 2.19 2.87 0.25
CA ALA A 495 1.34 4.03 -0.01
C ALA A 495 -0.11 3.84 0.48
N ALA A 496 -0.59 2.59 0.62
CA ALA A 496 -1.92 2.29 1.15
C ALA A 496 -2.14 2.85 2.56
N SER A 497 -1.08 3.05 3.34
CA SER A 497 -1.12 3.66 4.69
C SER A 497 -1.68 5.08 4.69
N PHE A 498 -1.61 5.77 3.55
CA PHE A 498 -2.02 7.17 3.37
C PHE A 498 -3.36 7.32 2.64
N SER A 499 -4.04 6.20 2.38
CA SER A 499 -5.43 6.20 1.91
C SER A 499 -6.37 5.98 3.09
N PRO A 500 -7.41 6.83 3.29
CA PRO A 500 -8.41 6.60 4.33
C PRO A 500 -9.18 5.28 4.15
N TYR A 501 -9.13 4.72 2.94
CA TYR A 501 -9.83 3.49 2.58
C TYR A 501 -8.96 2.26 2.82
N LEU A 502 -7.70 2.31 2.38
CA LEU A 502 -6.80 1.15 2.40
C LEU A 502 -5.98 1.04 3.69
N ARG A 503 -5.83 2.12 4.47
CA ARG A 503 -5.02 2.12 5.71
C ARG A 503 -5.40 0.98 6.66
N ARG A 504 -6.70 0.68 6.82
CA ARG A 504 -7.20 -0.43 7.66
C ARG A 504 -6.81 -1.82 7.19
N ARG A 505 -6.34 -1.96 5.94
CA ARG A 505 -5.79 -3.19 5.36
C ARG A 505 -4.27 -3.26 5.44
N THR A 506 -3.63 -2.31 6.11
CA THR A 506 -2.18 -2.32 6.39
C THR A 506 -1.90 -2.89 7.77
N ALA A 507 -0.66 -3.30 7.97
CA ALA A 507 -0.14 -3.79 9.25
C ALA A 507 -0.31 -2.76 10.38
N MET A 508 0.15 -1.51 10.16
CA MET A 508 0.03 -0.46 11.19
C MET A 508 -1.42 -0.04 11.44
N GLY A 509 -2.28 -0.06 10.40
CA GLY A 509 -3.72 0.16 10.58
C GLY A 509 -4.38 -0.92 11.44
N GLY A 510 -4.04 -2.20 11.20
CA GLY A 510 -4.52 -3.32 12.01
C GLY A 510 -3.99 -3.29 13.45
N ALA A 511 -2.72 -2.94 13.65
CA ALA A 511 -2.11 -2.80 14.97
C ALA A 511 -2.80 -1.71 15.80
N ALA A 512 -3.08 -0.55 15.20
CA ALA A 512 -3.83 0.52 15.84
C ALA A 512 -5.25 0.09 16.24
N ALA A 513 -5.93 -0.68 15.38
CA ALA A 513 -7.26 -1.21 15.68
C ALA A 513 -7.24 -2.26 16.81
N LEU A 514 -6.24 -3.14 16.87
CA LEU A 514 -6.07 -4.10 17.98
C LEU A 514 -5.87 -3.39 19.31
N ARG A 515 -5.06 -2.34 19.35
CA ARG A 515 -4.86 -1.54 20.57
C ARG A 515 -6.15 -0.89 21.07
N ARG A 516 -6.97 -0.37 20.14
CA ARG A 516 -8.29 0.18 20.48
C ARG A 516 -9.24 -0.90 20.99
N MET A 517 -9.22 -2.10 20.39
CA MET A 517 -9.99 -3.25 20.88
C MET A 517 -9.59 -3.62 22.31
N GLN A 518 -8.28 -3.67 22.59
CA GLN A 518 -7.75 -4.01 23.91
C GLN A 518 -8.27 -3.09 25.03
N SER A 519 -8.41 -1.78 24.74
CA SER A 519 -8.91 -0.79 25.71
C SER A 519 -10.42 -0.55 25.66
N SER A 520 -11.18 -1.27 24.82
CA SER A 520 -12.60 -0.99 24.58
C SER A 520 -13.52 -1.82 25.48
N GLU A 521 -14.38 -1.15 26.24
CA GLU A 521 -15.41 -1.80 27.06
C GLU A 521 -16.45 -2.55 26.19
N THR A 522 -16.80 -1.98 25.04
CA THR A 522 -17.67 -2.62 24.04
C THR A 522 -17.08 -3.93 23.54
N TYR A 523 -15.76 -3.93 23.28
CA TYR A 523 -15.07 -5.16 22.88
C TYR A 523 -15.02 -6.19 24.00
N ARG A 524 -14.73 -5.77 25.25
CA ARG A 524 -14.74 -6.64 26.42
C ARG A 524 -16.08 -7.37 26.59
N SER A 525 -17.19 -6.63 26.53
CA SER A 525 -18.54 -7.22 26.61
C SER A 525 -18.81 -8.24 25.48
N ARG A 526 -18.33 -7.94 24.26
CA ARG A 526 -18.42 -8.87 23.11
C ARG A 526 -17.55 -10.12 23.33
N TYR A 527 -16.35 -9.97 23.89
CA TYR A 527 -15.47 -11.10 24.20
C TYR A 527 -16.08 -12.00 25.28
N ASP A 528 -16.64 -11.44 26.36
CA ASP A 528 -17.26 -12.23 27.43
C ASP A 528 -18.39 -13.12 26.88
N THR A 529 -19.23 -12.57 26.00
CA THR A 529 -20.29 -13.33 25.29
C THR A 529 -19.71 -14.41 24.37
N PHE A 530 -18.59 -14.15 23.71
CA PHE A 530 -17.89 -15.15 22.90
C PHE A 530 -17.28 -16.27 23.76
N ALA A 531 -16.67 -15.93 24.90
CA ALA A 531 -16.03 -16.89 25.79
C ALA A 531 -17.02 -17.92 26.36
N GLU A 532 -18.29 -17.54 26.57
CA GLU A 532 -19.37 -18.45 26.98
C GLU A 532 -19.62 -19.61 25.99
N GLN A 533 -19.20 -19.48 24.72
CA GLN A 533 -19.35 -20.53 23.70
C GLN A 533 -18.43 -21.73 23.93
N GLY A 534 -17.39 -21.57 24.77
CA GLY A 534 -16.50 -22.65 25.22
C GLY A 534 -15.76 -23.37 24.09
N ILE A 535 -15.33 -22.65 23.04
CA ILE A 535 -14.58 -23.23 21.91
C ILE A 535 -13.21 -23.66 22.41
N ALA A 536 -12.91 -24.97 22.35
CA ALA A 536 -11.61 -25.50 22.77
C ALA A 536 -10.54 -25.20 21.73
N LEU A 537 -9.52 -24.43 22.11
CA LEU A 537 -8.43 -24.02 21.23
C LEU A 537 -7.24 -24.98 21.28
N ASP A 538 -7.45 -26.27 21.52
CA ASP A 538 -6.43 -27.34 21.56
C ASP A 538 -6.42 -28.22 20.29
N GLY A 539 -7.24 -27.84 19.29
CA GLY A 539 -7.40 -28.58 18.04
C GLY A 539 -8.46 -29.68 18.09
N SER A 540 -9.05 -29.96 19.25
CA SER A 540 -10.10 -30.99 19.40
C SER A 540 -11.48 -30.52 18.93
N ASP A 541 -11.74 -29.21 18.93
CA ASP A 541 -13.01 -28.60 18.51
C ASP A 541 -12.94 -28.11 17.06
N PRO A 542 -13.74 -28.68 16.13
CA PRO A 542 -13.78 -28.23 14.73
C PRO A 542 -14.12 -26.75 14.56
N ARG A 543 -14.86 -26.15 15.51
CA ARG A 543 -15.22 -24.72 15.46
C ARG A 543 -14.00 -23.80 15.53
N ALA A 544 -12.92 -24.23 16.19
CA ALA A 544 -11.67 -23.46 16.27
C ALA A 544 -11.05 -23.17 14.88
N PHE A 545 -11.32 -24.03 13.89
CA PHE A 545 -10.82 -23.88 12.54
C PHE A 545 -11.73 -22.99 11.67
N THR A 546 -13.05 -23.10 11.84
CA THR A 546 -14.03 -22.49 10.92
C THR A 546 -14.65 -21.19 11.42
N GLU A 547 -14.80 -21.01 12.73
CA GLU A 547 -15.45 -19.83 13.31
C GLU A 547 -14.46 -18.68 13.54
N GLU A 548 -14.96 -17.44 13.56
CA GLU A 548 -14.15 -16.26 13.87
C GLU A 548 -13.80 -16.24 15.36
N LEU A 549 -12.51 -16.20 15.68
CA LEU A 549 -12.01 -16.20 17.05
C LEU A 549 -11.72 -14.79 17.57
N LEU A 550 -12.03 -14.55 18.85
CA LEU A 550 -11.72 -13.28 19.54
C LEU A 550 -10.63 -13.51 20.59
N PRO A 551 -9.53 -12.73 20.57
CA PRO A 551 -8.48 -12.84 21.56
C PRO A 551 -8.91 -12.24 22.90
N ASN A 552 -8.43 -12.81 24.01
CA ASN A 552 -8.70 -12.27 25.34
C ASN A 552 -8.01 -10.90 25.51
N PRO A 553 -8.76 -9.79 25.71
CA PRO A 553 -8.18 -8.45 25.81
C PRO A 553 -7.13 -8.31 26.93
N ASP A 554 -7.21 -9.14 27.98
CA ASP A 554 -6.28 -9.09 29.11
C ASP A 554 -5.01 -9.94 28.92
N GLU A 555 -4.96 -10.80 27.90
CA GLU A 555 -3.84 -11.73 27.66
C GLU A 555 -3.04 -11.41 26.40
N PHE A 556 -3.67 -10.89 25.34
CA PHE A 556 -2.96 -10.71 24.08
C PHE A 556 -2.04 -9.48 24.07
N HIS A 557 -0.97 -9.56 23.29
CA HIS A 557 -0.02 -8.48 23.09
C HIS A 557 0.10 -8.09 21.62
N VAL A 558 0.04 -6.79 21.34
CA VAL A 558 0.22 -6.25 19.99
C VAL A 558 1.72 -6.17 19.68
N ARG A 559 2.18 -7.08 18.82
CA ARG A 559 3.59 -7.22 18.41
C ARG A 559 3.70 -7.31 16.88
N VAL A 560 3.65 -6.15 16.22
CA VAL A 560 3.50 -6.03 14.77
C VAL A 560 4.69 -5.29 14.16
N TYR A 561 5.28 -5.89 13.14
CA TYR A 561 6.36 -5.33 12.35
C TYR A 561 5.90 -5.21 10.90
N GLN A 562 6.18 -4.09 10.28
CA GLN A 562 5.96 -3.87 8.86
C GLN A 562 7.28 -3.52 8.20
N THR A 563 7.59 -4.20 7.11
CA THR A 563 8.75 -3.89 6.28
C THR A 563 8.27 -3.43 4.93
N THR A 564 8.79 -2.30 4.45
CA THR A 564 8.29 -1.73 3.20
C THR A 564 9.39 -1.20 2.28
N SER A 565 9.16 -1.33 0.97
CA SER A 565 10.05 -0.82 -0.08
C SER A 565 9.53 0.54 -0.52
N VAL A 566 10.03 1.59 0.11
CA VAL A 566 9.63 2.96 -0.20
C VAL A 566 9.86 3.24 -1.69
N HIS A 567 10.97 2.80 -2.26
CA HIS A 567 11.29 2.96 -3.69
C HIS A 567 10.40 2.19 -4.68
N LYS A 568 9.49 1.31 -4.22
CA LYS A 568 8.56 0.59 -5.10
C LYS A 568 7.19 1.25 -5.18
N SER A 569 6.76 1.93 -4.12
CA SER A 569 5.39 2.42 -3.97
C SER A 569 5.29 3.90 -3.58
N MET A 570 6.44 4.53 -3.28
CA MET A 570 6.58 5.94 -2.93
C MET A 570 7.80 6.54 -3.67
N SER A 571 7.99 7.86 -3.56
CA SER A 571 9.05 8.59 -4.26
C SER A 571 10.40 8.50 -3.54
N ALA A 572 11.12 7.39 -3.72
CA ALA A 572 12.48 7.25 -3.17
C ALA A 572 13.46 6.49 -4.09
N LEU A 573 14.76 6.70 -3.89
CA LEU A 573 15.80 6.00 -4.64
C LEU A 573 15.79 4.49 -4.35
N ARG A 574 16.18 3.69 -5.35
CA ARG A 574 16.30 2.23 -5.20
C ARG A 574 17.11 1.89 -3.94
N GLN A 575 16.74 0.78 -3.29
CA GLN A 575 17.22 0.35 -1.97
C GLN A 575 16.65 1.11 -0.76
N ALA A 576 15.92 2.22 -0.93
CA ALA A 576 15.22 2.86 0.18
C ALA A 576 14.14 1.93 0.76
N SER A 577 14.20 1.67 2.06
CA SER A 577 13.23 0.85 2.81
C SER A 577 13.05 1.37 4.24
N MET A 578 11.91 1.05 4.84
CA MET A 578 11.63 1.30 6.24
C MET A 578 11.23 0.01 6.95
N ILE A 579 11.63 -0.12 8.22
CA ILE A 579 11.05 -1.05 9.20
C ILE A 579 10.21 -0.23 10.15
N LEU A 580 8.93 -0.57 10.29
CA LEU A 580 7.98 0.08 11.18
C LEU A 580 7.61 -0.91 12.28
N VAL A 581 7.60 -0.44 13.53
CA VAL A 581 7.43 -1.30 14.70
C VAL A 581 6.25 -0.78 15.52
N ALA A 582 5.31 -1.67 15.80
CA ALA A 582 4.25 -1.52 16.79
C ALA A 582 4.28 -2.73 17.74
N ASP A 583 5.19 -2.72 18.72
CA ASP A 583 5.42 -3.82 19.66
C ASP A 583 5.38 -3.33 21.11
N GLN A 584 4.38 -3.78 21.87
CA GLN A 584 4.23 -3.48 23.31
C GLN A 584 5.42 -3.97 24.15
N HIS A 585 6.16 -4.96 23.66
CA HIS A 585 7.34 -5.55 24.27
C HIS A 585 8.64 -5.17 23.54
N PHE A 586 8.64 -4.07 22.77
CA PHE A 586 9.84 -3.64 22.05
C PHE A 586 11.05 -3.40 22.97
N GLY A 587 10.80 -2.98 24.22
CA GLY A 587 11.85 -2.80 25.24
C GLY A 587 12.73 -4.04 25.43
N ASP A 588 12.15 -5.23 25.40
CA ASP A 588 12.84 -6.51 25.63
C ASP A 588 13.69 -6.95 24.43
N VAL A 589 13.38 -6.45 23.23
CA VAL A 589 14.02 -6.84 21.97
C VAL A 589 14.82 -5.71 21.33
N LYS A 590 14.86 -4.52 21.93
CA LYS A 590 15.54 -3.33 21.39
C LYS A 590 17.04 -3.55 21.19
N GLU A 591 17.70 -4.20 22.14
CA GLU A 591 19.13 -4.52 22.05
C GLU A 591 19.42 -5.56 20.95
N PRO A 592 18.76 -6.74 20.91
CA PRO A 592 18.85 -7.66 19.78
C PRO A 592 18.56 -7.00 18.42
N PHE A 593 17.57 -6.10 18.38
CA PHE A 593 17.21 -5.38 17.17
C PHE A 593 18.32 -4.43 16.70
N LYS A 594 18.97 -3.72 17.63
CA LYS A 594 20.11 -2.85 17.33
C LYS A 594 21.28 -3.66 16.76
N GLU A 595 21.60 -4.80 17.35
CA GLU A 595 22.67 -5.69 16.85
C GLU A 595 22.35 -6.31 15.49
N ALA A 596 21.09 -6.71 15.26
CA ALA A 596 20.64 -7.15 13.94
C ALA A 596 20.74 -6.02 12.91
N PHE A 597 20.36 -4.79 13.28
CA PHE A 597 20.49 -3.62 12.42
C PHE A 597 21.97 -3.35 12.05
N TYR A 598 22.90 -3.47 13.01
CA TYR A 598 24.34 -3.37 12.78
C TYR A 598 24.89 -4.46 11.86
N THR A 599 24.42 -5.69 12.02
CA THR A 599 24.84 -6.83 11.19
C THR A 599 24.57 -6.57 9.70
N HIS A 600 23.47 -5.88 9.39
CA HIS A 600 22.94 -5.76 8.04
C HIS A 600 23.11 -4.39 7.39
N THR A 601 23.55 -3.39 8.15
CA THR A 601 23.68 -2.00 7.67
C THR A 601 25.14 -1.62 7.46
N SER A 602 25.44 -1.02 6.30
CA SER A 602 26.79 -0.53 6.01
C SER A 602 27.23 0.55 7.03
N THR A 603 28.51 0.53 7.43
CA THR A 603 29.13 1.60 8.22
C THR A 603 29.27 2.91 7.45
N SER A 604 29.07 2.87 6.13
CA SER A 604 29.07 4.02 5.22
C SER A 604 27.75 4.03 4.43
N PRO A 605 26.62 4.36 5.06
CA PRO A 605 25.32 4.36 4.40
C PRO A 605 25.20 5.53 3.42
N ASN A 606 24.47 5.31 2.32
CA ASN A 606 24.26 6.33 1.31
C ASN A 606 23.29 7.41 1.82
N GLN A 607 23.80 8.62 2.01
CA GLN A 607 23.04 9.76 2.55
C GLN A 607 21.91 10.21 1.62
N GLN A 608 22.06 10.05 0.30
CA GLN A 608 21.01 10.41 -0.66
C GLN A 608 19.79 9.51 -0.51
N ILE A 609 20.00 8.21 -0.24
CA ILE A 609 18.91 7.28 0.03
C ILE A 609 18.15 7.70 1.30
N ILE A 610 18.88 8.04 2.37
CA ILE A 610 18.30 8.54 3.63
C ILE A 610 17.49 9.83 3.40
N ALA A 611 18.01 10.76 2.60
CA ALA A 611 17.29 11.98 2.23
C ALA A 611 15.98 11.67 1.51
N THR A 612 15.99 10.73 0.56
CA THR A 612 14.76 10.37 -0.14
C THR A 612 13.72 9.69 0.76
N LEU A 613 14.13 8.97 1.81
CA LEU A 613 13.20 8.41 2.80
C LEU A 613 12.46 9.52 3.58
N ASP A 614 13.19 10.56 4.00
CA ASP A 614 12.61 11.71 4.71
C ASP A 614 11.67 12.53 3.79
N VAL A 615 12.08 12.76 2.55
CA VAL A 615 11.27 13.49 1.55
C VAL A 615 10.03 12.68 1.14
N ALA A 616 10.15 11.37 0.93
CA ALA A 616 9.02 10.50 0.60
C ALA A 616 7.96 10.53 1.71
N ARG A 617 8.40 10.54 2.98
CA ARG A 617 7.52 10.68 4.14
C ARG A 617 6.79 12.03 4.12
N ARG A 618 7.46 13.15 3.81
CA ARG A 618 6.80 14.45 3.63
C ARG A 618 5.73 14.42 2.55
N GLN A 619 6.08 13.89 1.37
CA GLN A 619 5.14 13.80 0.26
C GLN A 619 3.90 13.01 0.67
N MET A 620 4.08 11.85 1.28
CA MET A 620 2.94 11.00 1.60
C MET A 620 2.06 11.55 2.73
N GLU A 621 2.62 12.28 3.70
CA GLU A 621 1.82 12.93 4.74
C GLU A 621 0.95 14.10 4.21
N LEU A 622 1.40 14.80 3.17
CA LEU A 622 0.74 16.00 2.65
C LEU A 622 -0.06 15.73 1.36
N GLU A 623 0.44 14.86 0.49
CA GLU A 623 -0.12 14.56 -0.85
C GLU A 623 -0.58 13.10 -0.99
N GLY A 624 -0.31 12.24 0.00
CA GLY A 624 -0.53 10.80 -0.14
C GLY A 624 -1.98 10.42 -0.43
N PHE A 625 -2.95 11.14 0.16
CA PHE A 625 -4.36 10.90 -0.11
C PHE A 625 -4.71 11.21 -1.58
N GLU A 626 -4.25 12.34 -2.13
CA GLU A 626 -4.44 12.70 -3.54
C GLU A 626 -3.80 11.67 -4.47
N LEU A 627 -2.52 11.39 -4.23
CA LEU A 627 -1.71 10.52 -5.10
C LEU A 627 -2.26 9.10 -5.17
N VAL A 628 -2.64 8.52 -4.03
CA VAL A 628 -3.20 7.16 -3.99
C VAL A 628 -4.61 7.12 -4.58
N SER A 629 -5.44 8.13 -4.33
CA SER A 629 -6.79 8.20 -4.90
C SER A 629 -6.75 8.32 -6.43
N ARG A 630 -5.82 9.11 -6.97
CA ARG A 630 -5.59 9.21 -8.42
C ARG A 630 -5.14 7.88 -9.01
N ALA A 631 -4.20 7.18 -8.35
CA ALA A 631 -3.75 5.86 -8.82
C ALA A 631 -4.90 4.84 -8.83
N LEU A 632 -5.74 4.82 -7.79
CA LEU A 632 -6.93 3.97 -7.74
C LEU A 632 -7.91 4.29 -8.88
N GLN A 633 -8.17 5.58 -9.14
CA GLN A 633 -9.02 6.01 -10.25
C GLN A 633 -8.49 5.55 -11.60
N LEU A 634 -7.22 5.82 -11.91
CA LEU A 634 -6.60 5.41 -13.18
C LEU A 634 -6.67 3.91 -13.38
N ALA A 635 -6.53 3.14 -12.30
CA ALA A 635 -6.64 1.70 -12.36
C ALA A 635 -8.08 1.23 -12.65
N VAL A 636 -9.10 1.88 -12.07
CA VAL A 636 -10.51 1.61 -12.40
C VAL A 636 -10.80 1.97 -13.86
N GLU A 637 -10.39 3.16 -14.31
CA GLU A 637 -10.55 3.62 -15.69
C GLU A 637 -9.90 2.65 -16.68
N LEU A 638 -8.66 2.19 -16.41
CA LEU A 638 -7.97 1.23 -17.26
C LEU A 638 -8.72 -0.10 -17.36
N ARG A 639 -9.23 -0.63 -16.24
CA ARG A 639 -10.00 -1.88 -16.20
C ARG A 639 -11.28 -1.79 -17.03
N GLN A 640 -12.04 -0.71 -16.87
CA GLN A 640 -13.27 -0.44 -17.62
C GLN A 640 -12.97 -0.36 -19.11
N LEU A 641 -12.01 0.47 -19.51
CA LEU A 641 -11.64 0.67 -20.91
C LEU A 641 -11.16 -0.62 -21.60
N ILE A 642 -10.50 -1.53 -20.89
CA ILE A 642 -10.12 -2.84 -21.43
C ILE A 642 -11.35 -3.73 -21.63
N ASN A 643 -12.22 -3.82 -20.62
CA ASN A 643 -13.30 -4.79 -20.58
C ASN A 643 -14.52 -4.39 -21.41
N GLU A 644 -14.80 -3.09 -21.54
CA GLU A 644 -15.99 -2.57 -22.26
C GLU A 644 -15.69 -2.28 -23.74
N ASN A 645 -14.43 -2.05 -24.11
CA ASN A 645 -14.09 -1.73 -25.49
C ASN A 645 -14.30 -2.96 -26.39
N PRO A 646 -15.20 -2.92 -27.41
CA PRO A 646 -15.55 -4.10 -28.20
C PRO A 646 -14.43 -4.67 -29.07
N THR A 647 -13.38 -3.88 -29.31
CA THR A 647 -12.20 -4.32 -30.08
C THR A 647 -11.20 -5.01 -29.15
N ILE A 648 -10.97 -4.47 -27.95
CA ILE A 648 -9.98 -4.98 -26.99
C ILE A 648 -10.51 -6.23 -26.27
N SER A 649 -11.74 -6.17 -25.77
CA SER A 649 -12.36 -7.20 -24.91
C SER A 649 -12.52 -8.58 -25.57
N ARG A 650 -12.37 -8.68 -26.89
CA ARG A 650 -12.34 -9.96 -27.63
C ARG A 650 -11.13 -10.80 -27.27
N TYR A 651 -9.97 -10.15 -27.06
CA TYR A 651 -8.68 -10.80 -26.88
C TYR A 651 -8.08 -10.58 -25.49
N PHE A 652 -8.40 -9.45 -24.86
CA PHE A 652 -7.86 -9.06 -23.57
C PHE A 652 -8.96 -8.87 -22.54
N ARG A 653 -8.67 -9.18 -21.28
CA ARG A 653 -9.60 -8.96 -20.17
C ARG A 653 -8.83 -8.59 -18.90
N ALA A 654 -9.19 -7.47 -18.27
CA ALA A 654 -8.70 -7.13 -16.95
C ALA A 654 -9.49 -7.92 -15.89
N LEU A 655 -8.80 -8.78 -15.12
CA LEU A 655 -9.40 -9.67 -14.13
C LEU A 655 -9.86 -8.92 -12.89
N GLY A 656 -11.07 -9.24 -12.40
CA GLY A 656 -11.64 -8.68 -11.18
C GLY A 656 -11.52 -9.62 -9.98
N ALA A 657 -12.13 -9.21 -8.87
CA ALA A 657 -12.10 -9.99 -7.63
C ALA A 657 -12.85 -11.33 -7.74
N LYS A 658 -13.83 -11.45 -8.64
CA LYS A 658 -14.53 -12.73 -8.85
C LYS A 658 -13.59 -13.79 -9.44
N GLU A 659 -12.79 -13.39 -10.41
CA GLU A 659 -11.79 -14.26 -11.03
C GLU A 659 -10.62 -14.53 -10.08
N MET A 660 -10.17 -13.50 -9.34
CA MET A 660 -8.94 -13.57 -8.55
C MET A 660 -9.14 -14.03 -7.11
N ILE A 661 -10.35 -13.99 -6.56
CA ILE A 661 -10.63 -14.34 -5.15
C ILE A 661 -11.79 -15.35 -5.08
N PRO A 662 -11.55 -16.55 -4.54
CA PRO A 662 -12.61 -17.55 -4.35
C PRO A 662 -13.79 -17.04 -3.52
N PRO A 663 -15.04 -17.47 -3.82
CA PRO A 663 -16.26 -16.94 -3.18
C PRO A 663 -16.26 -17.03 -1.65
N GLN A 664 -15.68 -18.08 -1.07
CA GLN A 664 -15.65 -18.27 0.38
C GLN A 664 -14.88 -17.17 1.13
N TYR A 665 -14.02 -16.42 0.45
CA TYR A 665 -13.25 -15.32 1.05
C TYR A 665 -13.88 -13.94 0.80
N ARG A 666 -15.01 -13.89 0.09
CA ARG A 666 -15.74 -12.67 -0.34
C ARG A 666 -17.12 -12.57 0.32
N LYS A 667 -17.17 -12.40 1.65
CA LYS A 667 -18.43 -12.27 2.43
C LYS A 667 -19.35 -11.16 1.93
N SER A 668 -18.78 -10.09 1.38
CA SER A 668 -19.50 -8.96 0.77
C SER A 668 -20.27 -9.33 -0.50
N GLY A 669 -20.01 -10.52 -1.05
CA GLY A 669 -20.72 -11.05 -2.22
C GLY A 669 -20.27 -10.43 -3.55
N GLN A 670 -18.99 -10.10 -3.73
CA GLN A 670 -18.49 -9.56 -5.01
C GLN A 670 -18.64 -10.56 -6.19
N GLU A 671 -19.81 -10.65 -6.79
CA GLU A 671 -20.13 -11.47 -7.97
C GLU A 671 -20.12 -10.61 -9.27
N PRO A 672 -19.88 -11.19 -10.46
CA PRO A 672 -19.76 -10.42 -11.70
C PRO A 672 -21.14 -10.02 -12.24
N GLY A 673 -21.19 -9.00 -13.08
CA GLY A 673 -22.37 -8.77 -13.93
C GLY A 673 -23.41 -7.78 -13.42
N ARG A 674 -23.07 -6.90 -12.48
CA ARG A 674 -23.44 -5.48 -12.65
C ARG A 674 -22.19 -4.79 -13.19
N GLU A 675 -22.04 -4.94 -14.50
CA GLU A 675 -20.92 -4.49 -15.30
C GLU A 675 -20.58 -3.01 -15.01
N ASP A 676 -19.27 -2.73 -15.02
CA ASP A 676 -18.64 -1.41 -15.13
C ASP A 676 -18.43 -0.62 -13.82
N GLN A 677 -19.28 -0.75 -12.80
CA GLN A 677 -19.14 0.02 -11.55
C GLN A 677 -19.58 -0.82 -10.34
N PRO A 678 -18.68 -1.44 -9.55
CA PRO A 678 -19.11 -1.92 -8.25
C PRO A 678 -19.68 -0.72 -7.49
N ALA A 679 -20.87 -0.87 -6.89
CA ALA A 679 -21.38 0.13 -5.98
C ALA A 679 -20.31 0.35 -4.89
N TRP A 680 -20.02 1.60 -4.52
CA TRP A 680 -19.00 1.88 -3.50
C TRP A 680 -19.27 1.07 -2.23
N ALA A 681 -20.55 0.92 -1.90
CA ALA A 681 -21.02 0.12 -0.77
C ALA A 681 -20.45 -1.30 -0.82
N VAL A 682 -20.37 -1.93 -2.00
CA VAL A 682 -19.79 -3.27 -2.18
C VAL A 682 -18.26 -3.25 -2.04
N THR A 683 -17.57 -2.23 -2.56
CA THR A 683 -16.11 -2.12 -2.43
C THR A 683 -15.69 -1.78 -1.00
N LEU A 684 -16.33 -0.81 -0.34
CA LEU A 684 -16.02 -0.53 1.06
C LEU A 684 -16.48 -1.67 1.97
N ALA A 685 -17.61 -2.35 1.68
CA ALA A 685 -17.99 -3.57 2.40
C ALA A 685 -16.93 -4.67 2.22
N ALA A 686 -16.36 -4.83 1.03
CA ALA A 686 -15.27 -5.79 0.81
C ALA A 686 -14.01 -5.39 1.59
N ILE A 687 -13.60 -4.12 1.55
CA ILE A 687 -12.49 -3.61 2.36
C ILE A 687 -12.81 -3.70 3.87
N GLU A 688 -14.06 -3.79 4.31
CA GLU A 688 -14.42 -3.96 5.73
C GLU A 688 -14.51 -5.41 6.17
N SER A 689 -15.09 -6.28 5.34
CA SER A 689 -15.59 -7.59 5.77
C SER A 689 -14.95 -8.79 5.07
N ASP A 690 -14.42 -8.62 3.85
CA ASP A 690 -13.82 -9.72 3.11
C ASP A 690 -12.47 -10.10 3.68
N GLU A 691 -12.14 -11.38 3.60
CA GLU A 691 -10.84 -11.86 4.06
C GLU A 691 -9.72 -11.36 3.14
N PHE A 692 -10.00 -11.30 1.84
CA PHE A 692 -9.13 -10.70 0.84
C PHE A 692 -9.85 -9.60 0.06
N PHE A 693 -9.16 -8.49 -0.12
CA PHE A 693 -9.54 -7.40 -1.02
C PHE A 693 -8.56 -7.37 -2.19
N LEU A 694 -9.06 -7.22 -3.43
CA LEU A 694 -8.20 -7.06 -4.59
C LEU A 694 -7.80 -5.58 -4.73
N ASP A 695 -6.52 -5.28 -4.53
CA ASP A 695 -5.91 -3.97 -4.79
C ASP A 695 -6.13 -3.57 -6.25
N LEU A 696 -6.94 -2.54 -6.44
CA LEU A 696 -7.35 -2.10 -7.76
C LEU A 696 -6.17 -1.69 -8.63
N THR A 697 -5.09 -1.17 -8.03
CA THR A 697 -3.87 -0.71 -8.72
C THR A 697 -3.05 -1.84 -9.36
N ARG A 698 -3.37 -3.10 -9.05
CA ARG A 698 -2.75 -4.31 -9.61
C ARG A 698 -3.63 -4.88 -10.72
N VAL A 699 -3.48 -4.33 -11.93
CA VAL A 699 -4.34 -4.64 -13.07
C VAL A 699 -3.80 -5.85 -13.85
N THR A 700 -4.25 -7.04 -13.46
CA THR A 700 -3.93 -8.29 -14.17
C THR A 700 -4.75 -8.38 -15.46
N VAL A 701 -4.09 -8.39 -16.61
CA VAL A 701 -4.70 -8.47 -17.94
C VAL A 701 -4.39 -9.81 -18.57
N MET A 702 -5.45 -10.57 -18.86
CA MET A 702 -5.37 -11.82 -19.63
C MET A 702 -4.97 -11.53 -21.06
N CYS A 703 -3.97 -12.26 -21.56
CA CYS A 703 -3.51 -12.23 -22.94
C CYS A 703 -3.62 -13.59 -23.64
N GLY A 704 -3.93 -14.68 -22.92
CA GLY A 704 -4.02 -16.03 -23.50
C GLY A 704 -5.03 -16.16 -24.65
N ARG A 705 -6.14 -15.41 -24.61
CA ARG A 705 -7.14 -15.36 -25.71
C ARG A 705 -6.63 -14.67 -26.97
N ALA A 706 -5.56 -13.89 -26.85
CA ALA A 706 -4.84 -13.31 -27.99
C ALA A 706 -3.84 -14.31 -28.60
N GLY A 707 -3.82 -15.57 -28.15
CA GLY A 707 -2.89 -16.60 -28.61
C GLY A 707 -1.45 -16.42 -28.09
N MET A 708 -1.24 -15.53 -27.11
CA MET A 708 0.08 -15.19 -26.57
C MET A 708 0.18 -15.56 -25.09
N ASN A 709 1.29 -16.17 -24.70
CA ASN A 709 1.63 -16.32 -23.29
C ASN A 709 2.12 -14.97 -22.71
N GLY A 710 2.22 -14.88 -21.38
CA GLY A 710 2.61 -13.63 -20.73
C GLY A 710 4.01 -13.14 -21.10
N ALA A 711 4.96 -14.06 -21.36
CA ALA A 711 6.34 -13.72 -21.72
C ALA A 711 6.44 -13.16 -23.15
N GLU A 712 5.75 -13.77 -24.11
CA GLU A 712 5.60 -13.31 -25.49
C GLU A 712 4.94 -11.92 -25.51
N PHE A 713 3.85 -11.76 -24.76
CA PHE A 713 3.14 -10.49 -24.70
C PHE A 713 4.00 -9.39 -24.05
N LYS A 714 4.75 -9.70 -22.99
CA LYS A 714 5.74 -8.79 -22.40
C LYS A 714 6.81 -8.36 -23.41
N ALA A 715 7.35 -9.32 -24.16
CA ALA A 715 8.38 -9.03 -25.15
C ALA A 715 7.83 -8.10 -26.24
N LEU A 716 6.63 -8.39 -26.75
CA LEU A 716 5.93 -7.55 -27.73
C LEU A 716 5.71 -6.12 -27.22
N LEU A 717 5.20 -5.97 -25.98
CA LEU A 717 4.99 -4.67 -25.35
C LEU A 717 6.31 -3.87 -25.26
N ALA A 718 7.41 -4.54 -24.91
CA ALA A 718 8.70 -3.88 -24.76
C ALA A 718 9.36 -3.52 -26.10
N SER A 719 9.36 -4.44 -27.08
CA SER A 719 10.07 -4.26 -28.35
C SER A 719 9.36 -3.32 -29.33
N ASP A 720 8.03 -3.44 -29.41
CA ASP A 720 7.26 -2.79 -30.47
C ASP A 720 6.54 -1.54 -29.97
N TYR A 721 6.34 -1.43 -28.65
CA TYR A 721 5.50 -0.40 -28.03
C TYR A 721 6.15 0.34 -26.86
N GLU A 722 7.40 0.00 -26.50
CA GLU A 722 8.18 0.63 -25.43
C GLU A 722 7.50 0.59 -24.05
N ILE A 723 6.61 -0.38 -23.82
CA ILE A 723 5.92 -0.59 -22.55
C ILE A 723 6.64 -1.67 -21.73
N GLN A 724 7.12 -1.29 -20.55
CA GLN A 724 7.80 -2.21 -19.64
C GLN A 724 6.84 -2.74 -18.57
N ILE A 725 6.85 -4.06 -18.36
CA ILE A 725 6.08 -4.72 -17.31
C ILE A 725 6.97 -5.66 -16.49
N ASN A 726 6.70 -5.72 -15.17
CA ASN A 726 7.52 -6.46 -14.24
C ASN A 726 7.15 -7.94 -14.16
N LYS A 727 5.85 -8.25 -14.11
CA LYS A 727 5.33 -9.60 -13.88
C LYS A 727 4.45 -10.09 -15.02
N THR A 728 4.64 -11.37 -15.31
CA THR A 728 3.86 -12.17 -16.25
C THR A 728 3.48 -13.47 -15.54
N SER A 729 2.38 -14.08 -15.98
CA SER A 729 2.05 -15.48 -15.74
C SER A 729 2.10 -16.23 -17.07
N ARG A 730 1.58 -17.47 -17.10
CA ARG A 730 1.40 -18.21 -18.35
C ARG A 730 0.49 -17.48 -19.33
N ASN A 731 -0.62 -16.90 -18.88
CA ASN A 731 -1.66 -16.37 -19.76
C ASN A 731 -2.09 -14.93 -19.45
N SER A 732 -1.34 -14.23 -18.60
CA SER A 732 -1.61 -12.85 -18.23
C SER A 732 -0.35 -12.04 -17.94
N VAL A 733 -0.54 -10.71 -17.92
CA VAL A 733 0.48 -9.74 -17.52
C VAL A 733 -0.08 -8.80 -16.45
N LEU A 734 0.79 -8.28 -15.58
CA LEU A 734 0.37 -7.32 -14.57
C LEU A 734 0.80 -5.90 -14.93
N PHE A 735 -0.18 -5.02 -15.14
CA PHE A 735 0.02 -3.58 -15.16
C PHE A 735 -0.08 -3.05 -13.73
N GLN A 736 0.99 -2.41 -13.27
CA GLN A 736 1.04 -1.78 -11.94
C GLN A 736 0.82 -0.27 -12.10
N ILE A 737 -0.30 0.22 -11.60
CA ILE A 737 -0.57 1.66 -11.51
C ILE A 737 0.04 2.19 -10.22
N ASN A 738 0.94 3.16 -10.33
CA ASN A 738 1.61 3.80 -9.20
C ASN A 738 1.28 5.30 -9.18
N ILE A 739 1.71 6.00 -8.12
CA ILE A 739 1.47 7.43 -7.90
C ILE A 739 2.05 8.37 -8.96
N ASN A 740 2.95 7.87 -9.82
CA ASN A 740 3.54 8.62 -10.93
C ASN A 740 2.79 8.44 -12.26
N ASN A 741 1.87 7.49 -12.37
CA ASN A 741 1.18 7.24 -13.62
C ASN A 741 0.16 8.33 -13.95
N THR A 742 -0.01 8.57 -15.25
CA THR A 742 -0.89 9.60 -15.80
C THR A 742 -1.99 8.99 -16.68
N ARG A 743 -2.99 9.81 -17.03
CA ARG A 743 -3.98 9.44 -18.06
C ARG A 743 -3.34 9.18 -19.42
N GLY A 744 -2.21 9.83 -19.72
CA GLY A 744 -1.44 9.56 -20.94
C GLY A 744 -0.95 8.12 -21.00
N ASP A 745 -0.46 7.59 -19.87
CA ASP A 745 -0.02 6.19 -19.78
C ASP A 745 -1.19 5.22 -20.01
N VAL A 746 -2.34 5.49 -19.39
CA VAL A 746 -3.57 4.69 -19.59
C VAL A 746 -4.00 4.74 -21.06
N ALA A 747 -4.04 5.92 -21.67
CA ALA A 747 -4.39 6.08 -23.08
C ALA A 747 -3.43 5.33 -24.02
N GLN A 748 -2.12 5.34 -23.71
CA GLN A 748 -1.12 4.59 -24.45
C GLN A 748 -1.37 3.08 -24.37
N VAL A 749 -1.64 2.54 -23.18
CA VAL A 749 -1.97 1.11 -23.01
C VAL A 749 -3.22 0.75 -23.83
N ILE A 750 -4.29 1.53 -23.73
CA ILE A 750 -5.53 1.29 -24.48
C ILE A 750 -5.31 1.34 -25.99
N LYS A 751 -4.54 2.33 -26.47
CA LYS A 751 -4.17 2.43 -27.89
C LYS A 751 -3.40 1.19 -28.34
N VAL A 752 -2.40 0.74 -27.57
CA VAL A 752 -1.58 -0.43 -27.90
C VAL A 752 -2.42 -1.70 -27.94
N LEU A 753 -3.27 -1.93 -26.93
CA LEU A 753 -4.17 -3.08 -26.91
C LEU A 753 -5.14 -3.08 -28.11
N ALA A 754 -5.67 -1.90 -28.48
CA ALA A 754 -6.52 -1.77 -29.66
C ALA A 754 -5.75 -2.00 -30.97
N ASP A 755 -4.51 -1.53 -31.09
CA ASP A 755 -3.63 -1.76 -32.24
C ASP A 755 -3.34 -3.26 -32.42
N ILE A 756 -2.99 -3.96 -31.34
CA ILE A 756 -2.74 -5.41 -31.34
C ILE A 756 -4.01 -6.17 -31.72
N SER A 757 -5.16 -5.81 -31.14
CA SER A 757 -6.45 -6.43 -31.45
C SER A 757 -6.84 -6.27 -32.92
N ARG A 758 -6.59 -5.10 -33.53
CA ARG A 758 -6.82 -4.87 -34.97
C ARG A 758 -5.89 -5.70 -35.84
N LYS A 759 -4.60 -5.78 -35.49
CA LYS A 759 -3.63 -6.65 -36.20
C LYS A 759 -4.07 -8.12 -36.15
N LEU A 760 -4.57 -8.60 -35.01
CA LEU A 760 -5.11 -9.95 -34.86
C LEU A 760 -6.37 -10.17 -35.70
N ASP A 761 -7.33 -9.23 -35.68
CA ASP A 761 -8.52 -9.29 -36.53
C ASP A 761 -8.15 -9.39 -38.02
N ASP A 762 -7.19 -8.59 -38.48
CA ASP A 762 -6.76 -8.58 -39.88
C ASP A 762 -6.00 -9.88 -40.26
N HIS A 763 -5.17 -10.40 -39.36
CA HIS A 763 -4.50 -11.68 -39.54
C HIS A 763 -5.52 -12.83 -39.60
N LEU A 764 -6.44 -12.91 -38.65
CA LEU A 764 -7.47 -13.95 -38.60
C LEU A 764 -8.44 -13.91 -39.79
N ARG A 765 -8.65 -12.74 -40.42
CA ARG A 765 -9.45 -12.64 -41.66
C ARG A 765 -8.72 -13.13 -42.89
N SER A 766 -7.41 -12.98 -42.95
CA SER A 766 -6.58 -13.24 -44.15
C SER A 766 -5.87 -14.60 -44.13
N CYS A 767 -5.72 -15.21 -42.96
CA CYS A 767 -5.09 -16.52 -42.80
C CYS A 767 -5.97 -17.69 -43.28
N SER A 768 -5.30 -18.80 -43.56
CA SER A 768 -5.87 -20.09 -43.96
C SER A 768 -6.68 -20.77 -42.85
N GLU A 769 -7.48 -21.78 -43.18
CA GLU A 769 -8.22 -22.55 -42.16
C GLU A 769 -7.28 -23.30 -41.19
N GLU A 770 -6.11 -23.74 -41.67
CA GLU A 770 -5.10 -24.41 -40.85
C GLU A 770 -4.50 -23.46 -39.80
N GLU A 771 -4.11 -22.25 -40.19
CA GLU A 771 -3.59 -21.22 -39.28
C GLU A 771 -4.64 -20.79 -38.23
N ARG A 772 -5.92 -20.71 -38.61
CA ARG A 772 -7.00 -20.44 -37.64
C ARG A 772 -7.17 -21.57 -36.63
N ALA A 773 -7.04 -22.82 -37.08
CA ALA A 773 -7.12 -23.98 -36.20
C ALA A 773 -5.92 -24.03 -35.23
N GLU A 774 -4.73 -23.67 -35.70
CA GLU A 774 -3.52 -23.55 -34.87
C GLU A 774 -3.67 -22.45 -33.81
N PHE A 775 -4.16 -21.26 -34.19
CA PHE A 775 -4.47 -20.19 -33.24
C PHE A 775 -5.48 -20.64 -32.17
N ALA A 776 -6.57 -21.30 -32.59
CA ALA A 776 -7.59 -21.81 -31.66
C ALA A 776 -7.01 -22.86 -30.70
N ALA A 777 -6.19 -23.78 -31.20
CA ALA A 777 -5.51 -24.77 -30.37
C ALA A 777 -4.56 -24.11 -29.35
N ARG A 778 -3.82 -23.08 -29.77
CA ARG A 778 -2.94 -22.31 -28.89
C ARG A 778 -3.71 -21.57 -27.79
N VAL A 779 -4.88 -21.01 -28.11
CA VAL A 779 -5.75 -20.38 -27.09
C VAL A 779 -6.21 -21.41 -26.06
N VAL A 780 -6.64 -22.60 -26.49
CA VAL A 780 -7.02 -23.70 -25.59
C VAL A 780 -5.85 -24.12 -24.69
N GLU A 781 -4.63 -24.23 -25.25
CA GLU A 781 -3.42 -24.57 -24.48
C GLU A 781 -3.06 -23.53 -23.40
N LEU A 782 -3.36 -22.25 -23.63
CA LEU A 782 -3.02 -21.16 -22.72
C LEU A 782 -4.12 -20.87 -21.70
N VAL A 783 -5.39 -21.16 -22.02
CA VAL A 783 -6.55 -20.78 -21.21
C VAL A 783 -7.19 -21.98 -20.51
N ASP A 784 -7.29 -23.13 -21.19
CA ASP A 784 -8.02 -24.29 -20.70
C ASP A 784 -7.10 -25.42 -20.21
N ASP A 785 -5.97 -25.69 -20.89
CA ASP A 785 -4.98 -26.72 -20.52
C ASP A 785 -3.83 -26.15 -19.67
N VAL A 786 -4.19 -25.64 -18.48
CA VAL A 786 -3.26 -25.04 -17.52
C VAL A 786 -2.67 -26.11 -16.57
N PRO A 787 -1.40 -25.97 -16.14
CA PRO A 787 -0.79 -26.88 -15.17
C PRO A 787 -1.49 -26.85 -13.82
N GLU A 788 -1.50 -27.99 -13.12
CA GLU A 788 -1.81 -27.98 -11.69
C GLU A 788 -0.75 -27.20 -10.90
N LEU A 789 -1.20 -26.59 -9.80
CA LEU A 789 -0.34 -25.84 -8.88
C LEU A 789 0.06 -26.76 -7.71
N PRO A 790 1.33 -27.21 -7.64
CA PRO A 790 1.77 -28.21 -6.67
C PRO A 790 1.84 -27.68 -5.23
N ASN A 791 1.95 -28.59 -4.26
CA ASN A 791 2.36 -28.22 -2.90
C ASN A 791 3.88 -28.26 -2.78
N PHE A 792 4.49 -27.16 -2.32
CA PHE A 792 5.94 -27.04 -2.21
C PHE A 792 6.47 -27.20 -0.77
N SER A 793 5.60 -27.46 0.20
CA SER A 793 5.86 -27.15 1.61
C SER A 793 6.51 -28.30 2.40
N ARG A 794 6.67 -29.50 1.82
CA ARG A 794 7.16 -30.69 2.52
C ARG A 794 8.69 -30.75 2.62
N PHE A 795 9.21 -30.82 3.85
CA PHE A 795 10.59 -31.18 4.13
C PHE A 795 10.80 -32.69 4.16
N HIS A 796 11.99 -33.14 3.74
CA HIS A 796 12.40 -34.53 3.89
C HIS A 796 12.60 -34.86 5.38
N ASP A 797 12.30 -36.09 5.78
CA ASP A 797 12.26 -36.51 7.18
C ASP A 797 13.60 -36.32 7.92
N ALA A 798 14.72 -36.48 7.22
CA ALA A 798 16.06 -36.18 7.76
C ALA A 798 16.23 -34.73 8.25
N PHE A 799 15.43 -33.79 7.73
CA PHE A 799 15.48 -32.38 8.09
C PHE A 799 14.28 -31.96 8.95
N ARG A 800 13.60 -32.88 9.62
CA ARG A 800 12.49 -32.62 10.54
C ARG A 800 12.87 -33.01 11.98
N ASP A 801 12.20 -32.41 12.96
CA ASP A 801 12.41 -32.78 14.37
C ASP A 801 11.87 -34.20 14.64
N ASP A 802 10.66 -34.47 14.17
CA ASP A 802 10.01 -35.78 14.25
C ASP A 802 9.39 -36.11 12.87
N PRO A 803 9.94 -37.11 12.15
CA PRO A 803 9.37 -37.60 10.90
C PRO A 803 7.91 -38.05 11.00
N ALA A 804 7.49 -38.60 12.15
CA ALA A 804 6.16 -39.14 12.37
C ALA A 804 5.13 -38.07 12.76
N SER A 805 5.57 -36.88 13.20
CA SER A 805 4.70 -35.76 13.54
C SER A 805 3.95 -35.26 12.29
N PRO A 806 2.71 -34.78 12.43
CA PRO A 806 2.03 -34.11 11.32
C PRO A 806 2.70 -32.77 10.97
N THR A 807 3.40 -32.14 11.95
CA THR A 807 3.97 -30.80 11.82
C THR A 807 5.09 -30.72 10.78
N ARG A 808 5.04 -29.69 9.94
CA ARG A 808 5.85 -29.64 8.70
C ARG A 808 7.06 -28.72 8.75
N HIS A 809 7.41 -28.16 9.91
CA HIS A 809 8.58 -27.29 10.03
C HIS A 809 9.87 -28.07 9.77
N GLY A 810 10.87 -27.39 9.20
CA GLY A 810 12.10 -28.05 8.76
C GLY A 810 13.39 -27.30 9.04
N HIS A 811 14.50 -28.05 9.08
CA HIS A 811 15.86 -27.58 9.32
C HIS A 811 16.53 -27.08 8.05
N MET A 812 15.98 -26.01 7.47
CA MET A 812 16.48 -25.42 6.22
C MET A 812 17.96 -24.96 6.32
N ARG A 813 18.41 -24.45 7.48
CA ARG A 813 19.80 -24.02 7.68
C ARG A 813 20.79 -25.19 7.53
N GLU A 814 20.48 -26.33 8.13
CA GLU A 814 21.33 -27.52 8.08
C GLU A 814 21.47 -28.01 6.64
N ALA A 815 20.34 -28.16 5.92
CA ALA A 815 20.35 -28.49 4.51
C ALA A 815 21.14 -27.47 3.67
N PHE A 816 20.93 -26.16 3.91
CA PHE A 816 21.63 -25.11 3.16
C PHE A 816 23.16 -25.22 3.26
N TYR A 817 23.71 -25.51 4.45
CA TYR A 817 25.15 -25.69 4.62
C TYR A 817 25.64 -27.09 4.23
N LEU A 818 24.81 -28.13 4.34
CA LEU A 818 25.16 -29.47 3.86
C LEU A 818 25.46 -29.46 2.35
N ALA A 819 24.75 -28.63 1.60
CA ALA A 819 24.93 -28.46 0.16
C ALA A 819 26.21 -27.71 -0.24
N TYR A 820 27.01 -27.21 0.72
CA TYR A 820 28.30 -26.57 0.43
C TYR A 820 29.37 -27.58 0.06
N ASP A 821 29.25 -28.79 0.59
CA ASP A 821 30.10 -29.91 0.21
C ASP A 821 29.59 -30.53 -1.10
N PRO A 822 30.35 -30.45 -2.20
CA PRO A 822 29.94 -31.01 -3.48
C PRO A 822 29.70 -32.52 -3.45
N ASP A 823 30.35 -33.26 -2.54
CA ASP A 823 30.21 -34.72 -2.45
C ASP A 823 28.82 -35.14 -1.93
N ASN A 824 28.10 -34.21 -1.30
CA ASN A 824 26.71 -34.41 -0.88
C ASN A 824 25.71 -34.13 -1.99
N CYS A 825 26.14 -33.62 -3.14
CA CYS A 825 25.25 -33.13 -4.19
C CYS A 825 25.42 -33.83 -5.52
N GLU A 826 24.31 -34.01 -6.22
CA GLU A 826 24.25 -34.45 -7.61
C GLU A 826 23.45 -33.45 -8.45
N HIS A 827 23.49 -33.59 -9.77
CA HIS A 827 22.68 -32.78 -10.66
C HIS A 827 21.91 -33.66 -11.64
N LEU A 828 20.60 -33.42 -11.74
CA LEU A 828 19.72 -34.10 -12.69
C LEU A 828 18.97 -33.05 -13.51
N ARG A 829 18.98 -33.21 -14.84
CA ARG A 829 18.25 -32.32 -15.74
C ARG A 829 16.74 -32.50 -15.58
N LEU A 830 16.01 -31.38 -15.68
CA LEU A 830 14.55 -31.38 -15.59
C LEU A 830 13.90 -32.30 -16.63
N ASP A 831 14.49 -32.43 -17.81
CA ASP A 831 14.00 -33.25 -18.93
C ASP A 831 14.62 -34.66 -18.99
N SER A 832 15.38 -35.07 -17.96
CA SER A 832 16.05 -36.37 -17.99
C SER A 832 15.12 -37.54 -17.64
N PRO A 833 15.17 -38.66 -18.39
CA PRO A 833 14.47 -39.88 -18.02
C PRO A 833 14.92 -40.45 -16.66
N GLU A 834 16.17 -40.18 -16.26
CA GLU A 834 16.72 -40.56 -14.96
C GLU A 834 15.97 -39.89 -13.80
N LEU A 835 15.63 -38.61 -13.93
CA LEU A 835 14.82 -37.90 -12.94
C LEU A 835 13.41 -38.50 -12.85
N ASP A 836 12.79 -38.81 -14.00
CA ASP A 836 11.45 -39.42 -14.03
C ASP A 836 11.43 -40.82 -13.39
N GLU A 837 12.42 -41.66 -13.70
CA GLU A 837 12.55 -42.99 -13.10
C GLU A 837 12.78 -42.89 -11.59
N ARG A 838 13.58 -41.93 -11.13
CA ARG A 838 13.85 -41.72 -9.71
C ARG A 838 12.64 -41.20 -8.95
N LEU A 839 11.83 -40.32 -9.55
CA LEU A 839 10.57 -39.86 -8.96
C LEU A 839 9.51 -40.97 -8.91
N ALA A 840 9.50 -41.88 -9.88
CA ALA A 840 8.53 -42.96 -9.96
C ALA A 840 8.86 -44.16 -9.06
N ASN A 841 10.13 -44.57 -9.02
CA ASN A 841 10.55 -45.84 -8.40
C ASN A 841 11.78 -45.72 -7.48
N GLY A 842 12.37 -44.53 -7.39
CA GLY A 842 13.58 -44.29 -6.62
C GLY A 842 13.31 -43.77 -5.19
N PRO A 843 14.38 -43.56 -4.41
CA PRO A 843 14.28 -42.86 -3.13
C PRO A 843 13.89 -41.39 -3.35
N GLU A 844 13.34 -40.76 -2.30
CA GLU A 844 12.89 -39.38 -2.35
C GLU A 844 13.99 -38.43 -2.88
N VAL A 845 13.61 -37.58 -3.82
CA VAL A 845 14.49 -36.57 -4.39
C VAL A 845 14.47 -35.34 -3.49
N VAL A 846 15.63 -34.86 -3.04
CA VAL A 846 15.72 -33.75 -2.09
C VAL A 846 16.49 -32.58 -2.70
N GLY A 847 15.90 -31.39 -2.68
CA GLY A 847 16.52 -30.16 -3.18
C GLY A 847 17.69 -29.72 -2.31
N ALA A 848 18.83 -29.38 -2.94
CA ALA A 848 20.03 -28.93 -2.23
C ALA A 848 20.22 -27.40 -2.27
N ASN A 849 19.49 -26.69 -3.12
CA ASN A 849 19.56 -25.25 -3.23
C ASN A 849 18.16 -24.61 -3.35
N PHE A 850 18.12 -23.28 -3.25
CA PHE A 850 16.93 -22.53 -3.61
C PHE A 850 16.74 -22.58 -5.12
N VAL A 851 15.54 -22.97 -5.56
CA VAL A 851 15.13 -22.89 -6.97
C VAL A 851 14.00 -21.87 -7.07
N ILE A 852 14.22 -20.79 -7.81
CA ILE A 852 13.35 -19.61 -7.81
C ILE A 852 13.12 -19.16 -9.26
N PRO A 853 11.99 -19.53 -9.88
CA PRO A 853 11.60 -19.03 -11.18
C PRO A 853 11.23 -17.53 -11.11
N TYR A 854 11.68 -16.76 -12.09
CA TYR A 854 11.40 -15.33 -12.21
C TYR A 854 10.78 -14.99 -13.57
N PRO A 855 9.58 -14.37 -13.60
CA PRO A 855 8.62 -14.17 -12.49
C PRO A 855 7.95 -15.50 -12.05
N PRO A 856 7.30 -15.57 -10.87
CA PRO A 856 7.00 -14.49 -9.92
C PRO A 856 8.06 -14.23 -8.85
N GLY A 857 9.07 -15.09 -8.70
CA GLY A 857 10.22 -14.81 -7.83
C GLY A 857 10.13 -15.30 -6.37
N PHE A 858 9.23 -16.25 -6.09
CA PHE A 858 9.20 -17.02 -4.84
C PHE A 858 9.86 -18.39 -5.03
N PRO A 859 10.47 -18.98 -3.98
CA PRO A 859 11.12 -20.29 -4.10
C PRO A 859 10.11 -21.43 -4.30
N VAL A 860 10.23 -22.15 -5.42
CA VAL A 860 9.49 -23.41 -5.64
C VAL A 860 10.13 -24.57 -4.88
N ILE A 861 11.46 -24.56 -4.74
CA ILE A 861 12.21 -25.51 -3.92
C ILE A 861 13.11 -24.74 -2.97
N VAL A 862 13.15 -25.15 -1.71
CA VAL A 862 14.16 -24.70 -0.74
C VAL A 862 15.03 -25.88 -0.30
N PRO A 863 16.28 -25.63 0.18
CA PRO A 863 17.15 -26.70 0.63
C PRO A 863 16.49 -27.59 1.68
N GLY A 864 16.57 -28.91 1.49
CA GLY A 864 16.02 -29.93 2.39
C GLY A 864 14.57 -30.31 2.10
N GLN A 865 13.92 -29.72 1.09
CA GLN A 865 12.58 -30.10 0.68
C GLN A 865 12.56 -31.25 -0.33
N VAL A 866 11.48 -32.01 -0.30
CA VAL A 866 11.23 -33.10 -1.25
C VAL A 866 10.73 -32.50 -2.57
N VAL A 867 11.33 -32.96 -3.66
CA VAL A 867 10.92 -32.64 -5.03
C VAL A 867 9.98 -33.72 -5.51
N THR A 868 8.75 -33.35 -5.85
CA THR A 868 7.71 -34.27 -6.33
C THR A 868 7.58 -34.20 -7.86
N SER A 869 6.89 -35.19 -8.46
CA SER A 869 6.54 -35.17 -9.88
C SER A 869 5.74 -33.92 -10.25
N GLU A 870 4.77 -33.53 -9.42
CA GLU A 870 3.97 -32.32 -9.64
C GLU A 870 4.84 -31.05 -9.71
N ILE A 871 5.89 -30.94 -8.88
CA ILE A 871 6.82 -29.81 -8.90
C ILE A 871 7.64 -29.81 -10.20
N VAL A 872 8.13 -30.97 -10.64
CA VAL A 872 8.89 -31.09 -11.88
C VAL A 872 8.03 -30.79 -13.10
N ASP A 873 6.80 -31.29 -13.13
CA ASP A 873 5.86 -31.02 -14.23
C ASP A 873 5.45 -29.55 -14.29
N PHE A 874 5.21 -28.92 -13.13
CA PHE A 874 5.02 -27.48 -13.03
C PHE A 874 6.22 -26.73 -13.62
N MET A 875 7.44 -27.08 -13.20
CA MET A 875 8.67 -26.43 -13.69
C MET A 875 8.92 -26.63 -15.18
N ARG A 876 8.60 -27.81 -15.74
CA ARG A 876 8.71 -28.09 -17.18
C ARG A 876 7.76 -27.26 -18.03
N ARG A 877 6.64 -26.82 -17.44
CA ARG A 877 5.62 -25.99 -18.09
C ARG A 877 5.79 -24.49 -17.81
N LEU A 878 6.82 -24.09 -17.05
CA LEU A 878 7.13 -22.68 -16.81
C LEU A 878 7.79 -22.07 -18.05
N ASP A 879 7.11 -21.12 -18.67
CA ASP A 879 7.62 -20.34 -19.80
C ASP A 879 8.52 -19.18 -19.31
N VAL A 880 9.51 -19.47 -18.45
CA VAL A 880 10.42 -18.48 -17.86
C VAL A 880 11.87 -18.73 -18.26
N SER A 881 12.56 -17.67 -18.67
CA SER A 881 13.97 -17.72 -19.09
C SER A 881 14.94 -17.64 -17.91
N GLU A 882 14.51 -17.14 -16.76
CA GLU A 882 15.35 -16.93 -15.58
C GLU A 882 14.86 -17.78 -14.40
N ILE A 883 15.64 -18.80 -14.04
CA ILE A 883 15.39 -19.63 -12.85
C ILE A 883 16.65 -19.58 -11.98
N HIS A 884 16.61 -18.87 -10.86
CA HIS A 884 17.75 -18.81 -9.93
C HIS A 884 17.92 -20.17 -9.27
N GLY A 885 19.17 -20.65 -9.22
CA GLY A 885 19.51 -21.96 -8.65
C GLY A 885 19.31 -23.15 -9.61
N TYR A 886 18.92 -22.91 -10.85
CA TYR A 886 18.90 -23.92 -11.91
C TYR A 886 20.06 -23.69 -12.90
N ASP A 887 20.77 -24.77 -13.26
CA ASP A 887 21.81 -24.74 -14.29
C ASP A 887 21.27 -25.47 -15.54
N ALA A 888 21.17 -24.79 -16.68
CA ALA A 888 20.56 -25.36 -17.88
C ALA A 888 21.35 -26.56 -18.46
N HIS A 889 22.65 -26.68 -18.19
CA HIS A 889 23.48 -27.77 -18.67
C HIS A 889 23.52 -28.95 -17.69
N ARG A 890 23.55 -28.66 -16.39
CA ARG A 890 23.68 -29.68 -15.33
C ARG A 890 22.32 -30.12 -14.77
N GLY A 891 21.35 -29.23 -14.71
CA GLY A 891 20.03 -29.45 -14.16
C GLY A 891 19.83 -28.89 -12.75
N LEU A 892 18.88 -29.48 -12.02
CA LEU A 892 18.62 -29.20 -10.61
C LEU A 892 19.77 -29.70 -9.75
N LYS A 893 20.21 -28.90 -8.77
CA LYS A 893 21.15 -29.35 -7.74
C LYS A 893 20.38 -30.06 -6.62
N LEU A 894 20.63 -31.35 -6.46
CA LEU A 894 19.92 -32.26 -5.55
C LEU A 894 20.91 -32.86 -4.55
N PHE A 895 20.40 -33.38 -3.43
CA PHE A 895 21.23 -34.20 -2.54
C PHE A 895 21.35 -35.64 -3.09
N THR A 896 22.53 -36.22 -2.91
CA THR A 896 22.73 -37.67 -3.10
C THR A 896 21.86 -38.45 -2.12
N THR A 897 21.51 -39.70 -2.46
CA THR A 897 20.70 -40.57 -1.58
C THR A 897 21.31 -40.76 -0.19
N GLU A 898 22.63 -40.75 -0.09
CA GLU A 898 23.37 -40.97 1.16
C GLU A 898 23.44 -39.73 2.06
N ALA A 899 23.30 -38.51 1.51
CA ALA A 899 23.47 -37.29 2.30
C ALA A 899 22.37 -37.11 3.36
N PRO A 900 21.07 -37.17 3.02
CA PRO A 900 19.99 -37.10 4.00
C PRO A 900 20.03 -38.27 4.99
N ALA A 901 20.40 -39.47 4.54
CA ALA A 901 20.51 -40.64 5.41
C ALA A 901 21.58 -40.46 6.50
N ARG A 902 22.73 -39.85 6.17
CA ARG A 902 23.77 -39.51 7.16
C ARG A 902 23.28 -38.47 8.17
N VAL A 903 22.57 -37.44 7.73
CA VAL A 903 21.98 -36.43 8.64
C VAL A 903 20.99 -37.06 9.61
N ALA A 904 20.10 -37.94 9.12
CA ALA A 904 19.15 -38.65 9.97
C ALA A 904 19.87 -39.52 11.03
N ALA A 905 20.90 -40.26 10.63
CA ALA A 905 21.70 -41.08 11.54
C ALA A 905 22.42 -40.24 12.61
N ASP A 906 23.05 -39.11 12.22
CA ASP A 906 23.73 -38.22 13.17
C ASP A 906 22.76 -37.60 14.18
N ARG A 907 21.51 -37.37 13.76
CA ARG A 907 20.44 -36.81 14.60
C ARG A 907 19.89 -37.83 15.60
N GLU A 908 19.78 -39.10 15.24
CA GLU A 908 19.46 -40.17 16.20
C GLU A 908 20.54 -40.31 17.31
N HIS A 909 21.80 -39.98 17.00
CA HIS A 909 22.93 -40.05 17.93
C HIS A 909 23.13 -38.77 18.77
N ARG A 910 22.41 -37.68 18.46
CA ARG A 910 22.37 -36.43 19.26
C ARG A 910 20.96 -36.24 19.81
N PRO A 911 20.65 -36.66 21.05
CA PRO A 911 19.36 -36.33 21.63
C PRO A 911 19.17 -34.81 21.63
N SER A 912 18.01 -34.37 21.15
CA SER A 912 17.58 -32.97 21.17
C SER A 912 17.82 -32.38 22.57
N ALA A 913 18.42 -31.19 22.62
CA ALA A 913 18.61 -30.42 23.85
C ALA A 913 17.29 -30.11 24.59
N ALA A 914 16.14 -30.43 24.01
CA ALA A 914 14.80 -30.22 24.56
C ALA A 914 14.33 -31.26 25.61
N THR A 915 15.14 -32.25 25.99
CA THR A 915 14.74 -33.26 27.01
C THR A 915 15.27 -32.99 28.43
N ALA A 916 16.00 -31.90 28.66
CA ALA A 916 16.40 -31.51 30.01
C ALA A 916 15.27 -30.73 30.70
N ALA A 917 14.30 -31.44 31.28
CA ALA A 917 13.44 -30.86 32.32
C ALA A 917 14.34 -30.36 33.48
N PRO A 918 14.05 -29.20 34.09
CA PRO A 918 14.75 -28.79 35.29
C PRO A 918 14.41 -29.82 36.37
N THR A 919 15.42 -30.58 36.80
CA THR A 919 15.28 -31.44 37.97
C THR A 919 15.09 -30.52 39.16
N GLU A 920 13.94 -30.66 39.84
CA GLU A 920 13.71 -30.06 41.15
C GLU A 920 14.88 -30.43 42.06
N ASP A 921 15.64 -29.41 42.44
CA ASP A 921 16.70 -29.53 43.42
C ASP A 921 16.04 -29.94 44.74
N GLN A 922 16.21 -31.21 45.11
CA GLN A 922 15.83 -31.71 46.42
C GLN A 922 16.69 -30.99 47.44
N THR A 923 16.08 -30.05 48.17
CA THR A 923 16.55 -29.65 49.49
C THR A 923 16.56 -30.89 50.38
N ASP A 924 17.74 -31.42 50.67
CA ASP A 924 17.99 -32.12 51.93
C ASP A 924 19.45 -31.93 52.38
N THR A 925 19.55 -31.47 53.63
CA THR A 925 20.71 -31.19 54.51
C THR A 925 21.49 -29.89 54.36
#